data_AF-A0A8W8I550-F1
#
_entry.id   AF-A0A8W8I550-F1
#
_cell.length_a   1.000
_cell.length_b   1.000
_cell.length_c   1.000
_cell.angle_alpha   90.00
_cell.angle_beta   90.00
_cell.angle_gamma   90.00
#
_symmetry.space_group_name_H-M   'P 1'
#
loop_
_entity.id
_entity.type
_entity.pdbx_description
1 polymer ?
#
loop_
_entity_poly.entity_id
_entity_poly.type
_entity_poly.pdbx_seq_one_letter_code
_entity_poly.pdbx_strand_id
1 'polypeptide(L)'
;MGPISSTTSSVERDHKDLALLLESAKFGKWEKVWDILTKKPYMVNCCPENRRWTVLQQAVWWNDTEVVTRLLQMSTIDTYGKAKEGKSEIGDDGGLTAFEIAEKFKYDEVSKLLHSFVCGIENQEIDTFHLCRQHVHNQELGLLRLTLAAYKNTFHPLTIDSSKPLTAVLEDIFVAMNTTEMWKIVRDKLSESVFLSCQDYSEQIKTCESRESFFKTIVNVYTNEETRLYTRVNTALRRQRSHGYRPTAEDLALGPYILVYQLLLLYWDKLGKESNTTYRKVLLTKNHQEKYIKGVKFAWLSFVSSSVSYEKAIPFPTCEPEEEVSTHPTMFIFDNTCVCRWQPRNIEKFAMYEEEERVYPAGSHFLVTNRTDENGDIRIYLKLLKPTFEIAEKFKYDEVSKLLHSFVCGIENQEIDTFHPCRQHVHNQELGLLRLTLAANKNTFHPLTIDSSKPLTAVLGDIFVSMNTTEMWKIVRDKLSESVFLSCQDYSEQIKTCESRESFFKTIVNVNTNEETRLYTRVNTALRRQRSHGYRPTAEDLALGPYILVYQLLLLYWDKLGKESNTTYRKVLLTKNHQEKYIKGVKFAWLSFVSSSVSYEKAIPFPTCEPEEEVSTHPTMFIFDNTCVCRWQPRNIEKFAMYEEEERVYPAGSHFLVTNRTDENGDIRIYLKLLKPSVYEYKMSGSESEVKPISIWWRFYVYAVHGYVTEIMFTALWEFVVNLNWKFPGNTSVWVLLIYGLSGLVVERMYFQLRDRVPFVARILIYTLWTYLWEFSTGFVLKQFGACPWDYTPFHGDFMGIVTLEYAPLWFIGNILGELIIMKYTLRLYWGPETSLQPVNSRHSIRKNQ
;
A
#
# COMPACT_ATOMS: atom_id res chain seq x y z
N MET A 1 -4.14 -17.04 -7.84
CA MET A 1 -3.20 -16.20 -7.07
C MET A 1 -3.90 -14.89 -6.74
N GLY A 2 -3.98 -14.51 -5.46
CA GLY A 2 -4.69 -13.30 -5.02
C GLY A 2 -3.95 -11.99 -5.35
N PRO A 3 -4.63 -10.84 -5.25
CA PRO A 3 -4.11 -9.54 -5.64
C PRO A 3 -2.92 -9.11 -4.78
N ILE A 4 -1.90 -8.53 -5.42
CA ILE A 4 -0.64 -8.10 -4.81
C ILE A 4 -0.91 -6.92 -3.87
N SER A 5 -1.10 -7.18 -2.57
CA SER A 5 -1.02 -6.12 -1.55
C SER A 5 0.44 -5.64 -1.42
N SER A 6 0.69 -4.43 -0.91
CA SER A 6 2.07 -4.06 -0.57
C SER A 6 2.62 -5.10 0.40
N THR A 7 3.86 -5.48 0.24
CA THR A 7 4.42 -6.65 0.90
C THR A 7 4.53 -6.48 2.42
N THR A 8 4.71 -5.25 2.89
CA THR A 8 4.59 -4.87 4.31
C THR A 8 3.16 -4.95 4.84
N SER A 9 2.13 -4.56 4.08
CA SER A 9 0.73 -4.79 4.48
C SER A 9 0.37 -6.26 4.61
N SER A 10 1.07 -7.12 3.84
CA SER A 10 0.88 -8.56 3.90
C SER A 10 1.56 -9.20 5.12
N VAL A 11 2.66 -8.64 5.63
CA VAL A 11 3.33 -9.12 6.86
C VAL A 11 2.42 -8.93 8.07
N GLU A 12 1.81 -7.75 8.24
CA GLU A 12 0.89 -7.49 9.35
C GLU A 12 -0.36 -8.37 9.30
N ARG A 13 -0.89 -8.62 8.10
CA ARG A 13 -2.03 -9.52 7.92
C ARG A 13 -1.64 -10.97 8.23
N ASP A 14 -0.51 -11.43 7.69
CA ASP A 14 -0.02 -12.79 7.92
C ASP A 14 0.35 -13.02 9.39
N HIS A 15 0.86 -12.01 10.10
CA HIS A 15 1.11 -12.06 11.53
C HIS A 15 -0.17 -12.31 12.33
N LYS A 16 -1.24 -11.55 12.04
CA LYS A 16 -2.55 -11.70 12.69
C LYS A 16 -3.16 -13.07 12.38
N ASP A 17 -3.08 -13.52 11.13
CA ASP A 17 -3.60 -14.83 10.73
C ASP A 17 -2.82 -15.97 11.41
N LEU A 18 -1.48 -15.89 11.51
CA LEU A 18 -0.68 -16.88 12.23
C LEU A 18 -0.99 -16.91 13.73
N ALA A 19 -1.14 -15.75 14.36
CA ALA A 19 -1.51 -15.67 15.78
C ALA A 19 -2.87 -16.34 16.03
N LEU A 20 -3.88 -15.99 15.21
CA LEU A 20 -5.22 -16.55 15.30
C LEU A 20 -5.27 -18.05 14.99
N LEU A 21 -4.50 -18.50 13.99
CA LEU A 21 -4.40 -19.91 13.58
C LEU A 21 -3.92 -20.77 14.75
N LEU A 22 -2.76 -20.43 15.32
CA LEU A 22 -2.15 -21.22 16.39
C LEU A 22 -2.92 -21.06 17.72
N GLU A 23 -3.52 -19.90 17.99
CA GLU A 23 -4.43 -19.76 19.14
C GLU A 23 -5.70 -20.61 18.99
N SER A 24 -6.30 -20.62 17.80
CA SER A 24 -7.51 -21.41 17.55
C SER A 24 -7.21 -22.91 17.66
N ALA A 25 -6.07 -23.37 17.12
CA ALA A 25 -5.61 -24.75 17.27
C ALA A 25 -5.37 -25.11 18.75
N LYS A 26 -4.74 -24.22 19.53
CA LYS A 26 -4.51 -24.44 20.97
C LYS A 26 -5.80 -24.73 21.71
N PHE A 27 -6.85 -23.97 21.40
CA PHE A 27 -8.17 -24.07 22.05
C PHE A 27 -9.17 -24.99 21.34
N GLY A 28 -8.73 -25.82 20.38
CA GLY A 28 -9.60 -26.78 19.68
C GLY A 28 -10.69 -26.13 18.81
N LYS A 29 -10.52 -24.86 18.41
CA LYS A 29 -11.47 -24.12 17.56
C LYS A 29 -11.20 -24.39 16.07
N TRP A 30 -11.41 -25.63 15.65
CA TRP A 30 -10.99 -26.12 14.33
C TRP A 30 -11.64 -25.41 13.15
N GLU A 31 -12.89 -24.95 13.25
CA GLU A 31 -13.54 -24.15 12.19
C GLU A 31 -12.71 -22.92 11.77
N LYS A 32 -12.17 -22.18 12.76
CA LYS A 32 -11.31 -21.02 12.51
C LYS A 32 -9.95 -21.40 11.92
N VAL A 33 -9.44 -22.58 12.30
CA VAL A 33 -8.20 -23.12 11.72
C VAL A 33 -8.42 -23.38 10.23
N TRP A 34 -9.56 -23.99 9.86
CA TRP A 34 -9.90 -24.28 8.47
C TRP A 34 -10.14 -23.01 7.64
N ASP A 35 -10.82 -22.01 8.19
CA ASP A 35 -11.04 -20.71 7.52
C ASP A 35 -9.74 -20.05 7.03
N ILE A 36 -8.66 -20.25 7.78
CA ILE A 36 -7.33 -19.73 7.46
C ILE A 36 -6.59 -20.69 6.52
N LEU A 37 -6.50 -21.99 6.87
CA LEU A 37 -5.71 -22.97 6.12
C LEU A 37 -6.25 -23.23 4.71
N THR A 38 -7.57 -23.12 4.49
CA THR A 38 -8.15 -23.21 3.13
C THR A 38 -7.67 -22.06 2.23
N LYS A 39 -7.42 -20.87 2.80
CA LYS A 39 -6.92 -19.70 2.06
C LYS A 39 -5.40 -19.65 1.98
N LYS A 40 -4.72 -20.15 3.02
CA LYS A 40 -3.26 -20.06 3.21
C LYS A 40 -2.68 -21.40 3.70
N PRO A 41 -2.71 -22.46 2.87
CA PRO A 41 -2.32 -23.81 3.30
C PRO A 41 -0.83 -23.94 3.67
N TYR A 42 0.03 -23.04 3.16
CA TYR A 42 1.45 -22.99 3.49
C TYR A 42 1.75 -22.60 4.96
N MET A 43 0.75 -22.13 5.72
CA MET A 43 0.91 -21.75 7.13
C MET A 43 0.83 -22.93 8.11
N VAL A 44 0.43 -24.12 7.66
CA VAL A 44 0.17 -25.27 8.53
C VAL A 44 1.39 -25.72 9.34
N ASN A 45 2.59 -25.59 8.75
CA ASN A 45 3.87 -25.94 9.37
C ASN A 45 4.51 -24.77 10.15
N CYS A 46 3.91 -23.58 10.15
CA CYS A 46 4.49 -22.43 10.84
C CYS A 46 4.41 -22.60 12.37
N CYS A 47 5.54 -22.40 13.03
CA CYS A 47 5.62 -22.27 14.48
C CYS A 47 6.16 -20.87 14.83
N PRO A 48 5.31 -19.87 15.16
CA PRO A 48 5.73 -18.49 15.42
C PRO A 48 6.48 -18.33 16.75
N GLU A 49 7.06 -17.15 16.99
CA GLU A 49 7.96 -16.83 18.13
C GLU A 49 7.41 -17.11 19.53
N ASN A 50 6.08 -17.11 19.69
CA ASN A 50 5.36 -17.30 20.95
C ASN A 50 4.71 -18.69 21.08
N ARG A 51 5.05 -19.62 20.19
CA ARG A 51 4.54 -20.99 20.17
C ARG A 51 5.70 -21.97 20.12
N ARG A 52 5.50 -23.14 20.74
CA ARG A 52 6.42 -24.28 20.65
C ARG A 52 5.97 -25.32 19.63
N TRP A 53 4.67 -25.35 19.36
CA TRP A 53 4.03 -26.38 18.55
C TRP A 53 3.40 -25.83 17.28
N THR A 54 3.41 -26.64 16.23
CA THR A 54 2.65 -26.42 14.98
C THR A 54 1.17 -26.75 15.15
N VAL A 55 0.37 -26.55 14.11
CA VAL A 55 -1.05 -26.92 14.11
C VAL A 55 -1.23 -28.44 14.27
N LEU A 56 -0.39 -29.24 13.62
CA LEU A 56 -0.47 -30.70 13.68
C LEU A 56 -0.21 -31.23 15.09
N GLN A 57 0.83 -30.74 15.77
CA GLN A 57 1.16 -31.15 17.13
C GLN A 57 0.03 -30.77 18.12
N GLN A 58 -0.62 -29.62 17.91
CA GLN A 58 -1.79 -29.24 18.68
C GLN A 58 -3.00 -30.14 18.41
N ALA A 59 -3.21 -30.58 17.17
CA ALA A 59 -4.28 -31.54 16.85
C ALA A 59 -4.04 -32.90 17.52
N VAL A 60 -2.79 -33.38 17.51
CA VAL A 60 -2.41 -34.61 18.23
C VAL A 60 -2.68 -34.49 19.72
N TRP A 61 -2.39 -33.33 20.32
CA TRP A 61 -2.68 -33.08 21.74
C TRP A 61 -4.17 -33.16 22.08
N TRP A 62 -5.06 -32.69 21.20
CA TRP A 62 -6.50 -32.84 21.37
C TRP A 62 -6.99 -34.29 21.16
N ASN A 63 -6.11 -35.19 20.70
CA ASN A 63 -6.41 -36.59 20.40
C ASN A 63 -7.65 -36.76 19.50
N ASP A 64 -7.78 -35.87 18.51
CA ASP A 64 -8.90 -35.84 17.58
C ASP A 64 -8.48 -36.47 16.24
N THR A 65 -8.83 -37.74 16.05
CA THR A 65 -8.46 -38.53 14.87
C THR A 65 -9.04 -37.93 13.58
N GLU A 66 -10.21 -37.29 13.61
CA GLU A 66 -10.83 -36.69 12.43
C GLU A 66 -10.05 -35.46 11.98
N VAL A 67 -9.69 -34.57 12.92
CA VAL A 67 -8.88 -33.38 12.64
C VAL A 67 -7.50 -33.77 12.14
N VAL A 68 -6.84 -34.73 12.80
CA VAL A 68 -5.51 -35.21 12.36
C VAL A 68 -5.60 -35.78 10.95
N THR A 69 -6.60 -36.62 10.66
CA THR A 69 -6.82 -37.17 9.31
C THR A 69 -7.00 -36.06 8.27
N ARG A 70 -7.78 -35.03 8.58
CA ARG A 70 -8.00 -33.89 7.68
C ARG A 70 -6.73 -33.05 7.47
N LEU A 71 -5.89 -32.87 8.49
CA LEU A 71 -4.59 -32.21 8.34
C LEU A 71 -3.65 -33.02 7.44
N LEU A 72 -3.62 -34.35 7.61
CA LEU A 72 -2.79 -35.25 6.80
C LEU A 72 -3.20 -35.27 5.31
N GLN A 73 -4.45 -34.94 4.98
CA GLN A 73 -4.89 -34.77 3.60
C GLN A 73 -4.36 -33.49 2.93
N MET A 74 -3.81 -32.54 3.68
CA MET A 74 -3.27 -31.32 3.10
C MET A 74 -1.96 -31.61 2.37
N SER A 75 -1.85 -31.18 1.11
CA SER A 75 -0.63 -31.38 0.34
C SER A 75 0.61 -30.70 0.94
N THR A 76 0.41 -29.69 1.80
CA THR A 76 1.44 -28.87 2.46
C THR A 76 1.79 -29.33 3.87
N ILE A 77 1.27 -30.46 4.36
CA ILE A 77 1.55 -30.93 5.72
C ILE A 77 2.94 -31.55 5.84
N ASP A 78 3.69 -31.16 6.87
CA ASP A 78 4.98 -31.76 7.22
C ASP A 78 4.85 -32.52 8.55
N THR A 79 4.85 -33.86 8.48
CA THR A 79 4.78 -34.71 9.68
C THR A 79 6.12 -34.86 10.39
N TYR A 80 7.23 -34.49 9.75
CA TYR A 80 8.58 -34.54 10.33
C TYR A 80 8.92 -33.28 11.13
N GLY A 81 8.03 -32.28 11.13
CA GLY A 81 8.19 -31.06 11.90
C GLY A 81 8.34 -31.32 13.41
N LYS A 82 9.38 -30.72 14.01
CA LYS A 82 9.74 -30.87 15.42
C LYS A 82 9.29 -29.67 16.26
N ALA A 83 8.96 -29.91 17.52
CA ALA A 83 8.62 -28.85 18.49
C ALA A 83 9.86 -28.04 18.91
N LYS A 84 9.71 -26.72 19.14
CA LYS A 84 10.82 -25.83 19.51
C LYS A 84 11.42 -26.14 20.89
N GLU A 85 12.71 -25.84 21.05
CA GLU A 85 13.51 -26.07 22.26
C GLU A 85 12.91 -25.45 23.53
N GLY A 86 12.59 -26.28 24.53
CA GLY A 86 12.23 -25.86 25.89
C GLY A 86 10.99 -26.57 26.43
N LYS A 87 10.63 -26.31 27.69
CA LYS A 87 9.50 -26.98 28.36
C LYS A 87 8.17 -26.32 28.00
N SER A 88 7.16 -27.14 27.70
CA SER A 88 5.77 -26.72 27.54
C SER A 88 4.97 -26.95 28.82
N GLU A 89 3.67 -26.63 28.77
CA GLU A 89 2.71 -26.84 29.87
C GLU A 89 2.60 -28.32 30.30
N ILE A 90 3.12 -29.23 29.49
CA ILE A 90 2.98 -30.69 29.64
C ILE A 90 4.33 -31.41 29.74
N GLY A 91 5.41 -30.67 29.97
CA GLY A 91 6.74 -31.19 30.25
C GLY A 91 7.76 -30.90 29.15
N ASP A 92 8.80 -31.75 29.08
CA ASP A 92 9.88 -31.60 28.11
C ASP A 92 9.53 -32.29 26.79
N ASP A 93 9.24 -31.49 25.77
CA ASP A 93 8.76 -31.92 24.46
C ASP A 93 9.53 -31.27 23.30
N GLY A 94 10.58 -30.50 23.61
CA GLY A 94 11.45 -29.91 22.61
C GLY A 94 12.08 -30.99 21.73
N GLY A 95 12.05 -30.78 20.41
CA GLY A 95 12.63 -31.68 19.43
C GLY A 95 11.73 -32.86 19.03
N LEU A 96 10.58 -33.07 19.68
CA LEU A 96 9.66 -34.16 19.35
C LEU A 96 8.80 -33.82 18.13
N THR A 97 8.57 -34.83 17.29
CA THR A 97 7.62 -34.83 16.16
C THR A 97 6.19 -35.04 16.64
N ALA A 98 5.21 -34.83 15.76
CA ALA A 98 3.80 -35.11 16.07
C ALA A 98 3.57 -36.59 16.44
N PHE A 99 4.31 -37.52 15.81
CA PHE A 99 4.26 -38.95 16.10
C PHE A 99 4.82 -39.26 17.50
N GLU A 100 6.01 -38.76 17.82
CA GLU A 100 6.63 -38.98 19.15
C GLU A 100 5.81 -38.35 20.28
N ILE A 101 5.12 -37.23 20.02
CA ILE A 101 4.17 -36.64 20.97
C ILE A 101 2.99 -37.59 21.20
N ALA A 102 2.41 -38.18 20.14
CA ALA A 102 1.31 -39.14 20.26
C ALA A 102 1.73 -40.39 21.05
N GLU A 103 2.93 -40.92 20.82
CA GLU A 103 3.49 -42.05 21.58
C GLU A 103 3.70 -41.69 23.06
N LYS A 104 4.26 -40.52 23.34
CA LYS A 104 4.48 -40.03 24.71
C LYS A 104 3.19 -39.97 25.52
N PHE A 105 2.08 -39.58 24.90
CA PHE A 105 0.76 -39.52 25.54
C PHE A 105 -0.08 -40.80 25.41
N LYS A 106 0.46 -41.86 24.78
CA LYS A 106 -0.20 -43.15 24.56
C LYS A 106 -1.51 -43.04 23.74
N TYR A 107 -1.50 -42.22 22.70
CA TYR A 107 -2.62 -42.05 21.77
C TYR A 107 -2.54 -43.07 20.63
N ASP A 108 -2.85 -44.34 20.93
CA ASP A 108 -2.61 -45.49 20.03
C ASP A 108 -3.21 -45.33 18.62
N GLU A 109 -4.40 -44.76 18.47
CA GLU A 109 -5.04 -44.55 17.17
C GLU A 109 -4.32 -43.49 16.33
N VAL A 110 -4.02 -42.34 16.94
CA VAL A 110 -3.31 -41.23 16.28
C VAL A 110 -1.87 -41.62 15.94
N SER A 111 -1.18 -42.35 16.82
CA SER A 111 0.17 -42.86 16.57
C SER A 111 0.19 -43.81 15.37
N LYS A 112 -0.78 -44.74 15.27
CA LYS A 112 -0.90 -45.64 14.10
C LYS A 112 -1.17 -44.86 12.82
N LEU A 113 -2.06 -43.87 12.87
CA LEU A 113 -2.37 -43.02 11.73
C LEU A 113 -1.13 -42.28 11.23
N LEU A 114 -0.40 -41.61 12.11
CA LEU A 114 0.83 -40.88 11.78
C LEU A 114 1.95 -41.80 11.27
N HIS A 115 2.13 -42.97 11.88
CA HIS A 115 3.11 -43.97 11.43
C HIS A 115 2.80 -44.52 10.03
N SER A 116 1.52 -44.68 9.70
CA SER A 116 1.09 -45.20 8.39
C SER A 116 1.13 -44.15 7.27
N PHE A 117 1.27 -42.86 7.61
CA PHE A 117 1.24 -41.77 6.65
C PHE A 117 2.61 -41.54 6.00
N VAL A 118 2.62 -41.42 4.68
CA VAL A 118 3.82 -41.07 3.90
C VAL A 118 3.78 -39.59 3.55
N CYS A 119 4.71 -38.82 4.10
CA CYS A 119 4.80 -37.38 3.85
C CYS A 119 5.22 -37.08 2.40
N GLY A 120 4.39 -36.33 1.67
CA GLY A 120 4.60 -36.02 0.25
C GLY A 120 5.28 -34.67 -0.05
N ILE A 121 5.92 -34.04 0.94
CA ILE A 121 6.49 -32.69 0.80
C ILE A 121 7.82 -32.65 0.04
N GLU A 122 8.55 -33.75 -0.03
CA GLU A 122 9.95 -33.79 -0.48
C GLU A 122 10.10 -33.57 -1.99
N ASN A 123 9.13 -33.97 -2.81
CA ASN A 123 9.18 -33.85 -4.28
C ASN A 123 8.82 -32.42 -4.76
N GLN A 124 9.75 -31.48 -4.63
CA GLN A 124 9.62 -30.11 -5.14
C GLN A 124 10.78 -29.74 -6.07
N GLU A 125 10.48 -29.26 -7.28
CA GLU A 125 11.51 -28.78 -8.22
C GLU A 125 12.33 -27.63 -7.60
N ILE A 126 13.66 -27.76 -7.67
CA ILE A 126 14.62 -26.78 -7.16
C ILE A 126 15.21 -26.02 -8.36
N ASP A 127 14.45 -25.07 -8.92
CA ASP A 127 15.01 -24.21 -9.96
C ASP A 127 15.98 -23.19 -9.33
N THR A 128 17.13 -23.02 -9.94
CA THR A 128 18.07 -21.95 -9.57
C THR A 128 17.79 -20.69 -10.36
N PHE A 129 17.19 -20.80 -11.54
CA PHE A 129 17.02 -19.70 -12.48
C PHE A 129 15.60 -19.12 -12.39
N HIS A 130 15.49 -17.85 -12.01
CA HIS A 130 14.20 -17.16 -11.99
C HIS A 130 14.18 -15.97 -12.95
N LEU A 131 13.52 -16.15 -14.09
CA LEU A 131 13.39 -15.12 -15.13
C LEU A 131 12.70 -13.86 -14.59
N CYS A 132 13.32 -12.69 -14.78
CA CYS A 132 12.71 -11.40 -14.46
C CYS A 132 11.72 -11.01 -15.56
N ARG A 133 10.42 -11.31 -15.39
CA ARG A 133 9.36 -10.89 -16.34
C ARG A 133 8.97 -9.43 -16.11
N GLN A 134 8.70 -8.70 -17.18
CA GLN A 134 8.37 -7.24 -17.22
C GLN A 134 7.19 -6.80 -16.32
N HIS A 135 6.40 -7.75 -15.80
CA HIS A 135 5.21 -7.49 -14.98
C HIS A 135 5.32 -7.96 -13.51
N VAL A 136 6.47 -8.52 -13.10
CA VAL A 136 6.66 -9.01 -11.72
C VAL A 136 7.96 -8.44 -11.16
N HIS A 137 7.95 -7.13 -10.92
CA HIS A 137 9.09 -6.42 -10.30
C HIS A 137 9.20 -6.62 -8.79
N ASN A 138 8.32 -7.41 -8.17
CA ASN A 138 8.38 -7.81 -6.78
C ASN A 138 8.72 -9.31 -6.66
N GLN A 139 9.92 -9.70 -7.10
CA GLN A 139 10.50 -11.01 -6.75
C GLN A 139 11.00 -10.97 -5.29
N GLU A 140 10.13 -10.61 -4.36
CA GLU A 140 10.46 -10.56 -2.95
C GLU A 140 10.62 -11.98 -2.39
N LEU A 141 11.55 -12.16 -1.45
CA LEU A 141 11.80 -13.45 -0.79
C LEU A 141 10.60 -13.78 0.11
N GLY A 142 9.68 -14.61 -0.39
CA GLY A 142 8.47 -15.05 0.32
C GLY A 142 8.77 -15.70 1.66
N LEU A 143 9.90 -16.40 1.78
CA LEU A 143 10.34 -16.98 3.05
C LEU A 143 10.65 -15.88 4.09
N LEU A 144 11.40 -14.84 3.73
CA LEU A 144 11.68 -13.70 4.62
C LEU A 144 10.41 -12.99 5.08
N ARG A 145 9.45 -12.81 4.16
CA ARG A 145 8.15 -12.20 4.47
C ARG A 145 7.38 -13.02 5.52
N LEU A 146 7.35 -14.34 5.37
CA LEU A 146 6.73 -15.24 6.35
C LEU A 146 7.49 -15.25 7.67
N THR A 147 8.83 -15.22 7.65
CA THR A 147 9.64 -15.08 8.85
C THR A 147 9.30 -13.80 9.61
N LEU A 148 9.23 -12.66 8.92
CA LEU A 148 8.86 -11.39 9.54
C LEU A 148 7.46 -11.41 10.13
N ALA A 149 6.52 -12.14 9.53
CA ALA A 149 5.18 -12.32 10.11
C ALA A 149 5.20 -13.22 11.35
N ALA A 150 5.95 -14.32 11.32
CA ALA A 150 6.05 -15.30 12.40
C ALA A 150 6.86 -14.82 13.60
N TYR A 151 7.81 -13.89 13.38
CA TYR A 151 8.72 -13.32 14.37
C TYR A 151 8.60 -11.79 14.44
N LYS A 152 7.38 -11.28 14.19
CA LYS A 152 7.13 -9.84 14.11
C LYS A 152 7.55 -9.11 15.39
N ASN A 153 7.19 -9.63 16.56
CA ASN A 153 7.49 -8.94 17.81
C ASN A 153 8.99 -8.93 18.12
N THR A 154 9.72 -9.94 17.68
CA THR A 154 11.18 -10.02 17.79
C THR A 154 11.89 -9.02 16.87
N PHE A 155 11.57 -9.02 15.57
CA PHE A 155 12.31 -8.23 14.58
C PHE A 155 11.75 -6.82 14.40
N HIS A 156 10.44 -6.62 14.51
CA HIS A 156 9.79 -5.33 14.27
C HIS A 156 8.51 -5.17 15.13
N PRO A 157 8.64 -4.92 16.45
CA PRO A 157 7.51 -4.88 17.38
C PRO A 157 6.51 -3.75 17.12
N LEU A 158 6.94 -2.68 16.45
CA LEU A 158 6.07 -1.58 16.05
C LEU A 158 5.25 -1.95 14.81
N THR A 159 4.17 -1.22 14.55
CA THR A 159 3.38 -1.41 13.33
C THR A 159 4.24 -1.09 12.11
N ILE A 160 4.36 -2.03 11.17
CA ILE A 160 5.11 -1.83 9.94
C ILE A 160 4.30 -0.90 9.03
N ASP A 161 4.90 0.19 8.58
CA ASP A 161 4.24 1.06 7.60
C ASP A 161 4.04 0.29 6.29
N SER A 162 2.78 0.08 5.94
CA SER A 162 2.36 -0.60 4.72
C SER A 162 2.81 0.10 3.42
N SER A 163 3.30 1.34 3.48
CA SER A 163 3.90 2.05 2.33
C SER A 163 5.36 1.69 2.11
N LYS A 164 6.08 1.24 3.14
CA LYS A 164 7.52 0.98 3.04
C LYS A 164 7.79 -0.27 2.20
N PRO A 165 8.81 -0.26 1.32
CA PRO A 165 9.30 -1.47 0.69
C PRO A 165 9.98 -2.37 1.72
N LEU A 166 10.04 -3.67 1.43
CA LEU A 166 10.71 -4.65 2.30
C LEU A 166 12.17 -4.25 2.62
N THR A 167 12.90 -3.66 1.67
CA THR A 167 14.28 -3.20 1.88
C THR A 167 14.41 -2.11 2.95
N ALA A 168 13.45 -1.19 3.04
CA ALA A 168 13.45 -0.16 4.07
C ALA A 168 13.15 -0.78 5.45
N VAL A 169 12.24 -1.76 5.51
CA VAL A 169 11.96 -2.51 6.75
C VAL A 169 13.18 -3.28 7.21
N LEU A 170 13.91 -3.93 6.29
CA LEU A 170 15.17 -4.61 6.63
C LEU A 170 16.22 -3.64 7.20
N GLU A 171 16.33 -2.44 6.63
CA GLU A 171 17.22 -1.40 7.16
C GLU A 171 16.81 -0.95 8.57
N ASP A 172 15.51 -0.70 8.80
CA ASP A 172 14.99 -0.34 10.12
C ASP A 172 15.32 -1.42 11.17
N ILE A 173 15.15 -2.70 10.82
CA ILE A 173 15.49 -3.84 11.71
C ILE A 173 16.98 -3.84 12.03
N PHE A 174 17.84 -3.69 11.02
CA PHE A 174 19.28 -3.69 11.23
C PHE A 174 19.73 -2.51 12.10
N VAL A 175 19.19 -1.31 11.86
CA VAL A 175 19.46 -0.12 12.68
C VAL A 175 19.05 -0.37 14.13
N ALA A 176 17.85 -0.91 14.36
CA ALA A 176 17.38 -1.22 15.71
C ALA A 176 18.27 -2.24 16.44
N MET A 177 18.72 -3.29 15.74
CA MET A 177 19.69 -4.25 16.27
C MET A 177 21.05 -3.62 16.59
N ASN A 178 21.44 -2.55 15.89
CA ASN A 178 22.71 -1.86 16.08
C ASN A 178 22.67 -0.85 17.23
N THR A 179 21.52 -0.21 17.50
CA THR A 179 21.38 0.89 18.46
C THR A 179 20.72 0.51 19.79
N THR A 180 20.14 -0.69 19.90
CA THR A 180 19.40 -1.13 21.09
C THR A 180 19.83 -2.53 21.55
N GLU A 181 19.33 -2.98 22.70
CA GLU A 181 19.51 -4.35 23.19
C GLU A 181 18.69 -5.40 22.42
N MET A 182 17.99 -5.00 21.34
CA MET A 182 17.20 -5.89 20.49
C MET A 182 18.00 -7.05 19.91
N TRP A 183 19.31 -6.88 19.66
CA TRP A 183 20.15 -7.97 19.18
C TRP A 183 20.19 -9.18 20.11
N LYS A 184 20.05 -8.99 21.44
CA LYS A 184 19.97 -10.11 22.41
C LYS A 184 18.67 -10.89 22.25
N ILE A 185 17.55 -10.17 22.09
CA ILE A 185 16.23 -10.78 21.85
C ILE A 185 16.26 -11.57 20.54
N VAL A 186 16.82 -10.98 19.48
CA VAL A 186 17.00 -11.64 18.18
C VAL A 186 17.91 -12.87 18.30
N ARG A 187 19.03 -12.76 19.01
CA ARG A 187 19.94 -13.89 19.27
C ARG A 187 19.21 -15.06 19.93
N ASP A 188 18.47 -14.79 21.01
CA ASP A 188 17.78 -15.84 21.78
C ASP A 188 16.70 -16.52 20.94
N LYS A 189 15.90 -15.73 20.21
CA LYS A 189 14.83 -16.26 19.35
C LYS A 189 15.35 -16.97 18.10
N LEU A 190 16.50 -16.54 17.59
CA LEU A 190 17.17 -17.22 16.49
C LEU A 190 17.73 -18.57 16.95
N SER A 191 18.38 -18.63 18.12
CA SER A 191 18.86 -19.88 18.72
C SER A 191 17.71 -20.89 18.88
N GLU A 192 16.58 -20.49 19.48
CA GLU A 192 15.38 -21.34 19.62
C GLU A 192 14.88 -21.90 18.28
N SER A 193 14.99 -21.10 17.21
CA SER A 193 14.55 -21.47 15.86
C SER A 193 15.52 -22.45 15.20
N VAL A 194 16.82 -22.18 15.30
CA VAL A 194 17.88 -22.99 14.68
C VAL A 194 18.06 -24.33 15.38
N PHE A 195 17.69 -24.47 16.66
CA PHE A 195 17.71 -25.75 17.38
C PHE A 195 17.06 -26.90 16.62
N LEU A 196 15.95 -26.63 15.91
CA LEU A 196 15.23 -27.61 15.10
C LEU A 196 16.07 -28.16 13.95
N SER A 197 17.02 -27.35 13.49
CA SER A 197 17.92 -27.67 12.38
C SER A 197 19.27 -28.19 12.86
N CYS A 198 19.91 -27.52 13.83
CA CYS A 198 21.23 -27.85 14.36
C CYS A 198 21.36 -27.41 15.83
N GLN A 199 21.55 -28.38 16.73
CA GLN A 199 21.63 -28.13 18.17
C GLN A 199 22.92 -27.43 18.59
N ASP A 200 24.07 -27.88 18.08
CA ASP A 200 25.38 -27.29 18.39
C ASP A 200 25.42 -25.79 18.07
N TYR A 201 24.72 -25.39 17.00
CA TYR A 201 24.65 -23.99 16.58
C TYR A 201 23.68 -23.16 17.39
N SER A 202 22.56 -23.75 17.80
CA SER A 202 21.69 -23.12 18.78
C SER A 202 22.51 -22.67 19.98
N GLU A 203 23.36 -23.56 20.51
CA GLU A 203 24.19 -23.28 21.68
C GLU A 203 25.28 -22.23 21.39
N GLN A 204 25.99 -22.32 20.26
CA GLN A 204 26.98 -21.31 19.87
C GLN A 204 26.37 -19.91 19.70
N ILE A 205 25.16 -19.81 19.15
CA ILE A 205 24.45 -18.54 19.00
C ILE A 205 24.01 -18.02 20.37
N LYS A 206 23.42 -18.88 21.20
CA LYS A 206 22.89 -18.55 22.53
C LYS A 206 23.95 -18.01 23.49
N THR A 207 25.16 -18.56 23.41
CA THR A 207 26.30 -18.20 24.26
C THR A 207 27.02 -16.91 23.83
N CYS A 208 26.65 -16.29 22.71
CA CYS A 208 27.28 -15.06 22.26
C CYS A 208 27.03 -13.88 23.23
N GLU A 209 28.08 -13.41 23.90
CA GLU A 209 28.02 -12.34 24.91
C GLU A 209 27.97 -10.92 24.33
N SER A 210 28.42 -10.75 23.07
CA SER A 210 28.42 -9.45 22.39
C SER A 210 27.79 -9.54 21.01
N ARG A 211 27.23 -8.41 20.55
CA ARG A 211 26.66 -8.28 19.20
C ARG A 211 27.66 -8.62 18.10
N GLU A 212 28.91 -8.22 18.28
CA GLU A 212 29.97 -8.51 17.32
C GLU A 212 30.28 -10.01 17.28
N SER A 213 30.38 -10.66 18.45
CA SER A 213 30.53 -12.12 18.51
C SER A 213 29.35 -12.81 17.81
N PHE A 214 28.13 -12.37 18.09
CA PHE A 214 26.92 -12.88 17.46
C PHE A 214 26.97 -12.76 15.92
N PHE A 215 27.30 -11.58 15.38
CA PHE A 215 27.38 -11.38 13.93
C PHE A 215 28.48 -12.24 13.28
N LYS A 216 29.63 -12.38 13.93
CA LYS A 216 30.71 -13.28 13.47
C LYS A 216 30.25 -14.74 13.47
N THR A 217 29.60 -15.20 14.54
CA THR A 217 29.07 -16.55 14.64
C THR A 217 28.09 -16.86 13.52
N ILE A 218 27.18 -15.93 13.18
CA ILE A 218 26.23 -16.14 12.07
C ILE A 218 26.97 -16.38 10.74
N VAL A 219 28.00 -15.59 10.43
CA VAL A 219 28.79 -15.75 9.19
C VAL A 219 29.61 -17.04 9.23
N ASN A 220 30.27 -17.33 10.35
CA ASN A 220 31.10 -18.52 10.51
C ASN A 220 30.30 -19.81 10.32
N VAL A 221 29.13 -19.89 10.96
CA VAL A 221 28.18 -21.01 10.88
C VAL A 221 27.69 -21.25 9.46
N TYR A 222 27.54 -20.21 8.63
CA TYR A 222 27.15 -20.38 7.23
C TYR A 222 28.19 -21.17 6.43
N THR A 223 29.47 -20.97 6.76
CA THR A 223 30.63 -21.51 6.03
C THR A 223 31.16 -22.84 6.57
N ASN A 224 30.59 -23.34 7.66
CA ASN A 224 31.04 -24.58 8.27
C ASN A 224 30.40 -25.78 7.54
N GLU A 225 31.25 -26.61 6.93
CA GLU A 225 30.82 -27.75 6.10
C GLU A 225 30.18 -28.89 6.91
N GLU A 226 30.57 -29.05 8.18
CA GLU A 226 30.13 -30.17 9.02
C GLU A 226 28.61 -30.18 9.24
N THR A 227 27.98 -29.01 9.19
CA THR A 227 26.54 -28.88 9.46
C THR A 227 25.68 -28.74 8.22
N ARG A 228 26.32 -28.63 7.05
CA ARG A 228 25.65 -28.51 5.75
C ARG A 228 24.61 -27.38 5.70
N LEU A 229 24.76 -26.36 6.55
CA LEU A 229 23.76 -25.30 6.70
C LEU A 229 23.62 -24.45 5.43
N TYR A 230 24.74 -24.16 4.76
CA TYR A 230 24.77 -23.58 3.43
C TYR A 230 23.77 -24.27 2.49
N THR A 231 23.81 -25.60 2.43
CA THR A 231 22.94 -26.40 1.55
C THR A 231 21.48 -26.26 1.95
N ARG A 232 21.18 -26.37 3.25
CA ARG A 232 19.81 -26.32 3.79
C ARG A 232 19.17 -24.95 3.58
N VAL A 233 19.88 -23.89 3.93
CA VAL A 233 19.45 -22.50 3.74
C VAL A 233 19.19 -22.17 2.28
N ASN A 234 20.13 -22.52 1.40
CA ASN A 234 19.99 -22.22 -0.03
C ASN A 234 18.89 -23.08 -0.68
N THR A 235 18.67 -24.31 -0.21
CA THR A 235 17.54 -25.14 -0.65
C THR A 235 16.20 -24.57 -0.20
N ALA A 236 16.07 -24.12 1.06
CA ALA A 236 14.87 -23.45 1.55
C ALA A 236 14.52 -22.20 0.71
N LEU A 237 15.54 -21.40 0.36
CA LEU A 237 15.37 -20.23 -0.50
C LEU A 237 15.01 -20.57 -1.95
N ARG A 238 15.49 -21.69 -2.50
CA ARG A 238 15.15 -22.09 -3.89
C ARG A 238 13.72 -22.62 -4.01
N ARG A 239 13.25 -23.38 -3.01
CA ARG A 239 11.89 -23.95 -2.99
C ARG A 239 10.79 -22.89 -2.97
N GLN A 240 11.06 -21.68 -2.46
CA GLN A 240 10.04 -20.65 -2.18
C GLN A 240 9.19 -20.15 -3.37
N ARG A 241 9.56 -20.46 -4.62
CA ARG A 241 8.84 -20.04 -5.83
C ARG A 241 8.36 -21.21 -6.71
N SER A 242 8.44 -22.45 -6.23
CA SER A 242 7.84 -23.59 -6.93
C SER A 242 6.32 -23.39 -7.06
N HIS A 243 5.74 -23.83 -8.18
CA HIS A 243 4.29 -23.74 -8.39
C HIS A 243 3.59 -24.62 -7.35
N GLY A 244 3.01 -23.98 -6.33
CA GLY A 244 2.41 -24.70 -5.19
C GLY A 244 3.35 -24.87 -3.99
N TYR A 245 4.29 -23.93 -3.77
CA TYR A 245 5.23 -23.87 -2.64
C TYR A 245 4.70 -24.47 -1.33
N ARG A 246 5.43 -25.47 -0.82
CA ARG A 246 5.12 -26.23 0.39
C ARG A 246 6.32 -26.13 1.34
N PRO A 247 6.42 -25.04 2.13
CA PRO A 247 7.53 -24.90 3.05
C PRO A 247 7.52 -26.04 4.07
N THR A 248 8.67 -26.70 4.23
CA THR A 248 8.85 -27.66 5.32
C THR A 248 8.88 -26.91 6.66
N ALA A 249 8.64 -27.62 7.77
CA ALA A 249 8.81 -27.04 9.10
C ALA A 249 10.25 -26.54 9.31
N GLU A 250 11.21 -27.22 8.71
CA GLU A 250 12.63 -26.86 8.72
C GLU A 250 12.93 -25.57 7.93
N ASP A 251 12.38 -25.44 6.71
CA ASP A 251 12.54 -24.23 5.88
C ASP A 251 12.10 -22.98 6.67
N LEU A 252 10.97 -23.09 7.38
CA LEU A 252 10.40 -22.02 8.19
C LEU A 252 11.23 -21.75 9.45
N ALA A 253 11.79 -22.79 10.06
CA ALA A 253 12.67 -22.69 11.22
C ALA A 253 14.02 -22.02 10.89
N LEU A 254 14.53 -22.18 9.67
CA LEU A 254 15.73 -21.48 9.19
C LEU A 254 15.47 -20.00 8.86
N GLY A 255 14.22 -19.60 8.70
CA GLY A 255 13.80 -18.23 8.36
C GLY A 255 14.52 -17.12 9.14
N PRO A 256 14.52 -17.14 10.50
CA PRO A 256 15.21 -16.12 11.30
C PRO A 256 16.71 -16.04 11.03
N TYR A 257 17.38 -17.18 10.81
CA TYR A 257 18.80 -17.22 10.45
C TYR A 257 19.04 -16.58 9.08
N ILE A 258 18.23 -16.95 8.08
CA ILE A 258 18.29 -16.40 6.72
C ILE A 258 18.08 -14.88 6.75
N LEU A 259 17.13 -14.40 7.56
CA LEU A 259 16.87 -12.97 7.73
C LEU A 259 18.10 -12.25 8.32
N VAL A 260 18.67 -12.75 9.41
CA VAL A 260 19.85 -12.10 10.03
C VAL A 260 21.04 -12.14 9.08
N TYR A 261 21.33 -13.27 8.42
CA TYR A 261 22.44 -13.36 7.47
C TYR A 261 22.25 -12.40 6.28
N GLN A 262 21.02 -12.28 5.77
CA GLN A 262 20.66 -11.29 4.75
C GLN A 262 20.93 -9.85 5.22
N LEU A 263 20.57 -9.50 6.46
CA LEU A 263 20.85 -8.19 7.04
C LEU A 263 22.35 -7.91 7.15
N LEU A 264 23.15 -8.90 7.57
CA LEU A 264 24.61 -8.74 7.64
C LEU A 264 25.20 -8.47 6.27
N LEU A 265 24.81 -9.24 5.25
CA LEU A 265 25.30 -9.04 3.89
C LEU A 265 24.88 -7.68 3.32
N LEU A 266 23.68 -7.18 3.64
CA LEU A 266 23.22 -5.89 3.12
C LEU A 266 23.82 -4.69 3.84
N TYR A 267 23.95 -4.73 5.17
CA TYR A 267 24.17 -3.54 6.01
C TYR A 267 25.38 -3.58 6.94
N TRP A 268 25.99 -4.75 7.20
CA TRP A 268 27.14 -4.81 8.11
C TRP A 268 28.41 -4.32 7.42
N ASP A 269 28.91 -3.19 7.91
CA ASP A 269 30.06 -2.45 7.38
C ASP A 269 31.39 -3.22 7.46
N LYS A 270 31.53 -4.16 8.41
CA LYS A 270 32.72 -5.01 8.53
C LYS A 270 32.87 -6.02 7.40
N LEU A 271 31.78 -6.31 6.68
CA LEU A 271 31.83 -7.11 5.46
C LEU A 271 32.08 -6.18 4.26
N GLY A 272 33.30 -6.21 3.72
CA GLY A 272 33.70 -5.33 2.61
C GLY A 272 32.92 -5.65 1.34
N LYS A 273 32.50 -4.62 0.60
CA LYS A 273 31.91 -4.80 -0.74
C LYS A 273 33.00 -5.16 -1.74
N GLU A 274 32.73 -6.15 -2.58
CA GLU A 274 33.63 -6.53 -3.67
C GLU A 274 33.13 -5.94 -5.00
N SER A 275 34.05 -5.27 -5.71
CA SER A 275 33.78 -4.66 -7.02
C SER A 275 34.53 -5.36 -8.14
N ASN A 276 35.50 -6.21 -7.81
CA ASN A 276 36.22 -7.01 -8.78
C ASN A 276 35.35 -8.15 -9.31
N THR A 277 35.77 -8.69 -10.46
CA THR A 277 35.17 -9.88 -11.04
C THR A 277 35.29 -11.06 -10.09
N THR A 278 34.21 -11.82 -9.91
CA THR A 278 34.23 -13.08 -9.17
C THR A 278 33.79 -14.25 -10.04
N TYR A 279 34.05 -15.47 -9.57
CA TYR A 279 33.89 -16.72 -10.32
C TYR A 279 33.11 -17.74 -9.50
N ARG A 280 32.25 -18.53 -10.15
CA ARG A 280 31.54 -19.67 -9.53
C ARG A 280 31.40 -20.81 -10.53
N LYS A 281 31.80 -22.02 -10.13
CA LYS A 281 31.55 -23.24 -10.89
C LYS A 281 30.26 -23.91 -10.43
N VAL A 282 29.40 -24.27 -11.37
CA VAL A 282 28.11 -24.90 -11.07
C VAL A 282 27.89 -26.10 -11.99
N LEU A 283 27.50 -27.23 -11.41
CA LEU A 283 27.05 -28.39 -12.18
C LEU A 283 25.57 -28.22 -12.49
N LEU A 284 25.26 -28.05 -13.79
CA LEU A 284 23.92 -27.82 -14.32
C LEU A 284 23.56 -28.92 -15.33
N THR A 285 22.27 -29.25 -15.42
CA THR A 285 21.74 -30.05 -16.54
C THR A 285 21.73 -29.22 -17.82
N LYS A 286 21.74 -29.89 -18.98
CA LYS A 286 21.73 -29.22 -20.29
C LYS A 286 20.54 -28.26 -20.44
N ASN A 287 19.35 -28.70 -20.01
CA ASN A 287 18.13 -27.88 -20.00
C ASN A 287 18.29 -26.59 -19.18
N HIS A 288 18.95 -26.67 -18.01
CA HIS A 288 19.23 -25.49 -17.19
C HIS A 288 20.30 -24.57 -17.78
N GLN A 289 21.32 -25.11 -18.43
CA GLN A 289 22.34 -24.31 -19.12
C GLN A 289 21.73 -23.48 -20.26
N GLU A 290 20.75 -24.03 -20.98
CA GLU A 290 20.09 -23.36 -22.10
C GLU A 290 19.25 -22.14 -21.69
N LYS A 291 18.89 -22.00 -20.39
CA LYS A 291 18.17 -20.82 -19.86
C LYS A 291 19.02 -19.53 -19.89
N TYR A 292 20.35 -19.64 -19.86
CA TYR A 292 21.26 -18.50 -19.75
C TYR A 292 21.67 -17.95 -21.12
N ILE A 293 20.75 -17.22 -21.75
CA ILE A 293 20.96 -16.61 -23.08
C ILE A 293 21.31 -15.13 -22.93
N LYS A 294 22.20 -14.61 -23.80
CA LYS A 294 22.56 -13.19 -23.83
C LYS A 294 21.32 -12.29 -23.90
N GLY A 295 21.30 -11.26 -23.05
CA GLY A 295 20.19 -10.31 -22.91
C GLY A 295 19.17 -10.67 -21.84
N VAL A 296 19.20 -11.90 -21.32
CA VAL A 296 18.26 -12.36 -20.30
C VAL A 296 18.59 -11.77 -18.94
N LYS A 297 17.56 -11.29 -18.24
CA LYS A 297 17.63 -10.84 -16.85
C LYS A 297 16.97 -11.88 -15.95
N PHE A 298 17.67 -12.28 -14.90
CA PHE A 298 17.17 -13.25 -13.93
C PHE A 298 17.61 -12.88 -12.52
N ALA A 299 16.98 -13.51 -11.53
CA ALA A 299 17.39 -13.44 -10.14
C ALA A 299 17.80 -14.81 -9.61
N TRP A 300 18.80 -14.80 -8.74
CA TRP A 300 19.13 -15.93 -7.88
C TRP A 300 18.57 -15.69 -6.49
N LEU A 301 17.61 -16.52 -6.08
CA LEU A 301 16.87 -16.35 -4.84
C LEU A 301 17.63 -16.84 -3.60
N SER A 302 18.61 -17.71 -3.78
CA SER A 302 19.50 -18.15 -2.71
C SER A 302 20.66 -17.18 -2.52
N PHE A 303 21.42 -17.35 -1.44
CA PHE A 303 22.75 -16.77 -1.35
C PHE A 303 23.64 -17.42 -2.41
N VAL A 304 24.60 -16.65 -2.91
CA VAL A 304 25.47 -17.10 -4.00
C VAL A 304 26.90 -16.87 -3.57
N SER A 305 27.62 -17.95 -3.32
CA SER A 305 29.05 -17.90 -3.04
C SER A 305 29.85 -17.84 -4.35
N SER A 306 30.90 -17.03 -4.37
CA SER A 306 31.83 -16.90 -5.50
C SER A 306 33.23 -16.66 -4.95
N SER A 307 34.26 -16.86 -5.75
CA SER A 307 35.65 -16.57 -5.37
C SER A 307 36.23 -15.49 -6.27
N VAL A 308 37.18 -14.69 -5.77
CA VAL A 308 37.98 -13.79 -6.61
C VAL A 308 39.08 -14.54 -7.37
N SER A 309 39.41 -15.77 -6.96
CA SER A 309 40.33 -16.68 -7.68
C SER A 309 39.55 -17.68 -8.53
N TYR A 310 40.00 -17.86 -9.77
CA TYR A 310 39.42 -18.82 -10.71
C TYR A 310 39.69 -20.28 -10.29
N GLU A 311 40.88 -20.52 -9.74
CA GLU A 311 41.38 -21.83 -9.33
C GLU A 311 40.66 -22.33 -8.08
N LYS A 312 40.38 -21.41 -7.14
CA LYS A 312 39.67 -21.71 -5.88
C LYS A 312 38.17 -21.91 -6.03
N ALA A 313 37.59 -21.63 -7.20
CA ALA A 313 36.17 -21.92 -7.44
C ALA A 313 35.92 -23.44 -7.51
N ILE A 314 35.32 -24.01 -6.46
CA ILE A 314 34.92 -25.42 -6.37
C ILE A 314 33.55 -25.62 -7.08
N PRO A 315 33.35 -26.70 -7.86
CA PRO A 315 32.07 -26.99 -8.49
C PRO A 315 31.01 -27.41 -7.47
N PHE A 316 29.88 -26.72 -7.47
CA PHE A 316 28.72 -27.07 -6.62
C PHE A 316 27.57 -27.65 -7.45
N PRO A 317 26.97 -28.78 -7.02
CA PRO A 317 25.73 -29.27 -7.62
C PRO A 317 24.56 -28.35 -7.29
N THR A 318 23.69 -28.12 -8.26
CA THR A 318 22.46 -27.32 -8.07
C THR A 318 21.18 -28.11 -8.20
N CYS A 319 21.26 -29.35 -8.70
CA CYS A 319 20.14 -30.28 -8.87
C CYS A 319 20.33 -31.48 -7.93
N GLU A 320 19.25 -32.22 -7.64
CA GLU A 320 19.30 -33.44 -6.85
C GLU A 320 20.18 -34.51 -7.52
N PRO A 321 20.77 -35.44 -6.75
CA PRO A 321 21.73 -36.44 -7.27
C PRO A 321 21.15 -37.41 -8.32
N GLU A 322 19.84 -37.37 -8.58
CA GLU A 322 19.12 -38.32 -9.45
C GLU A 322 19.06 -37.89 -10.94
N GLU A 323 19.42 -36.64 -11.27
CA GLU A 323 19.49 -36.18 -12.68
C GLU A 323 20.89 -36.38 -13.28
N GLU A 324 20.99 -36.77 -14.56
CA GLU A 324 22.24 -36.81 -15.32
C GLU A 324 22.83 -35.38 -15.43
N VAL A 325 23.68 -35.01 -14.47
CA VAL A 325 24.37 -33.71 -14.46
C VAL A 325 25.57 -33.74 -15.41
N SER A 326 25.85 -32.62 -16.06
CA SER A 326 27.03 -32.46 -16.94
C SER A 326 28.33 -32.86 -16.21
N THR A 327 29.20 -33.62 -16.89
CA THR A 327 30.54 -33.99 -16.41
C THR A 327 31.49 -32.79 -16.32
N HIS A 328 31.19 -31.71 -17.05
CA HIS A 328 31.95 -30.46 -17.04
C HIS A 328 31.15 -29.34 -16.37
N PRO A 329 31.69 -28.66 -15.34
CA PRO A 329 30.98 -27.59 -14.64
C PRO A 329 30.87 -26.34 -15.51
N THR A 330 29.71 -25.68 -15.46
CA THR A 330 29.49 -24.38 -16.09
C THR A 330 30.15 -23.29 -15.25
N MET A 331 30.96 -22.45 -15.89
CA MET A 331 31.65 -21.32 -15.26
C MET A 331 30.80 -20.05 -15.33
N PHE A 332 30.51 -19.46 -14.18
CA PHE A 332 29.88 -18.14 -14.10
C PHE A 332 30.92 -17.08 -13.73
N ILE A 333 30.95 -16.00 -14.52
CA ILE A 333 31.87 -14.88 -14.38
C ILE A 333 31.04 -13.63 -14.11
N PHE A 334 31.22 -13.02 -12.94
CA PHE A 334 30.38 -11.91 -12.47
C PHE A 334 31.09 -10.57 -12.56
N ASP A 335 30.53 -9.63 -13.31
CA ASP A 335 30.90 -8.21 -13.29
C ASP A 335 30.18 -7.50 -12.12
N ASN A 336 30.98 -7.09 -11.14
CA ASN A 336 30.55 -6.42 -9.90
C ASN A 336 30.83 -4.92 -9.87
N THR A 337 31.12 -4.32 -11.03
CA THR A 337 31.39 -2.87 -11.14
C THR A 337 30.17 -2.01 -10.79
N CYS A 338 28.96 -2.59 -10.75
CA CYS A 338 27.75 -1.90 -10.33
C CYS A 338 27.78 -1.59 -8.82
N VAL A 339 27.93 -0.31 -8.48
CA VAL A 339 27.86 0.15 -7.09
C VAL A 339 26.41 0.12 -6.59
N CYS A 340 26.10 -0.86 -5.75
CA CYS A 340 24.79 -1.02 -5.11
C CYS A 340 24.91 -1.76 -3.78
N ARG A 341 23.79 -1.94 -3.04
CA ARG A 341 23.82 -2.74 -1.80
C ARG A 341 24.00 -4.24 -2.06
N TRP A 342 23.67 -4.71 -3.26
CA TRP A 342 23.68 -6.12 -3.67
C TRP A 342 25.03 -6.64 -4.19
N GLN A 343 26.08 -5.81 -4.15
CA GLN A 343 27.44 -6.29 -4.41
C GLN A 343 27.79 -7.45 -3.47
N PRO A 344 28.60 -8.42 -3.91
CA PRO A 344 28.98 -9.51 -3.03
C PRO A 344 29.86 -8.99 -1.89
N ARG A 345 29.77 -9.66 -0.75
CA ARG A 345 30.50 -9.29 0.47
C ARG A 345 31.68 -10.22 0.69
N ASN A 346 32.81 -9.64 1.04
CA ASN A 346 33.97 -10.38 1.54
C ASN A 346 33.68 -10.90 2.94
N ILE A 347 33.53 -12.21 3.06
CA ILE A 347 33.28 -12.91 4.32
C ILE A 347 34.50 -13.67 4.83
N GLU A 348 35.60 -13.71 4.08
CA GLU A 348 36.79 -14.53 4.31
C GLU A 348 37.35 -14.39 5.73
N LYS A 349 37.38 -13.16 6.27
CA LYS A 349 37.85 -12.88 7.64
C LYS A 349 37.03 -13.53 8.76
N PHE A 350 35.84 -14.00 8.43
CA PHE A 350 34.87 -14.57 9.36
C PHE A 350 34.45 -15.99 8.96
N ALA A 351 34.89 -16.46 7.79
CA ALA A 351 34.65 -17.79 7.28
C ALA A 351 35.55 -18.82 7.98
N MET A 352 35.12 -20.07 8.02
CA MET A 352 35.92 -21.18 8.55
C MET A 352 37.06 -21.59 7.61
N TYR A 353 36.92 -21.32 6.31
CA TYR A 353 37.89 -21.70 5.27
C TYR A 353 38.30 -20.49 4.42
N GLU A 354 39.56 -20.44 3.99
CA GLU A 354 40.15 -19.36 3.19
C GLU A 354 39.97 -19.58 1.67
N GLU A 355 38.71 -19.57 1.21
CA GLU A 355 38.38 -19.73 -0.22
C GLU A 355 38.36 -18.41 -1.00
N GLU A 356 38.84 -17.32 -0.40
CA GLU A 356 38.67 -15.95 -0.92
C GLU A 356 37.20 -15.64 -1.25
N GLU A 357 36.30 -16.13 -0.37
CA GLU A 357 34.87 -16.19 -0.64
C GLU A 357 34.21 -14.81 -0.66
N ARG A 358 33.28 -14.65 -1.61
CA ARG A 358 32.45 -13.49 -1.87
C ARG A 358 31.01 -13.93 -2.01
N VAL A 359 30.16 -13.51 -1.07
CA VAL A 359 28.75 -13.95 -1.04
C VAL A 359 27.82 -12.83 -1.48
N TYR A 360 27.01 -13.08 -2.50
CA TYR A 360 25.92 -12.20 -2.90
C TYR A 360 24.72 -12.41 -1.97
N PRO A 361 24.03 -11.32 -1.55
CA PRO A 361 22.82 -11.47 -0.76
C PRO A 361 21.70 -12.12 -1.60
N ALA A 362 20.76 -12.79 -0.92
CA ALA A 362 19.69 -13.57 -1.54
C ALA A 362 18.71 -12.69 -2.33
N GLY A 363 18.38 -13.08 -3.57
CA GLY A 363 17.56 -12.28 -4.48
C GLY A 363 18.36 -11.31 -5.37
N SER A 364 19.68 -11.51 -5.49
CA SER A 364 20.53 -10.74 -6.40
C SER A 364 20.13 -10.93 -7.86
N HIS A 365 20.14 -9.84 -8.63
CA HIS A 365 19.69 -9.81 -10.02
C HIS A 365 20.88 -9.68 -10.98
N PHE A 366 20.83 -10.43 -12.08
CA PHE A 366 21.90 -10.49 -13.05
C PHE A 366 21.38 -10.36 -14.48
N LEU A 367 22.16 -9.72 -15.33
CA LEU A 367 21.99 -9.71 -16.79
C LEU A 367 23.04 -10.63 -17.41
N VAL A 368 22.60 -11.57 -18.24
CA VAL A 368 23.52 -12.36 -19.07
C VAL A 368 24.06 -11.47 -20.19
N THR A 369 25.33 -11.11 -20.11
CA THR A 369 25.99 -10.22 -21.08
C THR A 369 26.61 -10.99 -22.23
N ASN A 370 27.07 -12.21 -21.97
CA ASN A 370 27.65 -13.09 -22.97
C ASN A 370 27.59 -14.55 -22.54
N ARG A 371 27.68 -15.47 -23.50
CA ARG A 371 27.82 -16.91 -23.28
C ARG A 371 28.80 -17.46 -24.31
N THR A 372 29.75 -18.28 -23.86
CA THR A 372 30.68 -19.02 -24.73
C THR A 372 30.57 -20.51 -24.44
N ASP A 373 30.76 -21.32 -25.47
CA ASP A 373 30.72 -22.78 -25.40
C ASP A 373 31.82 -23.30 -26.32
N GLU A 374 32.99 -23.56 -25.75
CA GLU A 374 34.17 -24.04 -26.47
C GLU A 374 34.53 -25.43 -25.96
N ASN A 375 34.33 -26.47 -26.80
CA ASN A 375 34.65 -27.86 -26.47
C ASN A 375 34.03 -28.38 -25.15
N GLY A 376 32.84 -27.89 -24.76
CA GLY A 376 32.17 -28.25 -23.52
C GLY A 376 32.56 -27.42 -22.29
N ASP A 377 33.50 -26.47 -22.41
CA ASP A 377 33.76 -25.44 -21.40
C ASP A 377 32.79 -24.27 -21.58
N ILE A 378 31.64 -24.37 -20.90
CA ILE A 378 30.59 -23.35 -20.96
C ILE A 378 30.90 -22.24 -19.98
N ARG A 379 31.03 -21.00 -20.48
CA ARG A 379 31.20 -19.79 -19.66
C ARG A 379 30.06 -18.83 -19.86
N ILE A 380 29.50 -18.35 -18.76
CA ILE A 380 28.38 -17.42 -18.71
C ILE A 380 28.86 -16.14 -18.03
N TYR A 381 28.80 -15.04 -18.78
CA TYR A 381 29.18 -13.72 -18.28
C TYR A 381 27.94 -13.00 -17.78
N LEU A 382 28.00 -12.56 -16.55
CA LEU A 382 26.90 -11.93 -15.83
C LEU A 382 27.29 -10.53 -15.41
N LYS A 383 26.35 -9.59 -15.49
CA LYS A 383 26.47 -8.25 -14.90
C LYS A 383 25.48 -8.09 -13.76
N LEU A 384 25.98 -7.72 -12.58
CA LEU A 384 25.14 -7.41 -11.43
C LEU A 384 24.24 -6.21 -11.75
N LEU A 385 22.96 -6.34 -11.47
CA LEU A 385 21.96 -5.28 -11.68
C LEU A 385 21.62 -4.59 -10.36
N LYS A 386 21.48 -3.26 -10.43
CA LYS A 386 20.90 -2.48 -9.35
C LYS A 386 19.38 -2.72 -9.34
N PRO A 387 18.78 -3.13 -8.21
CA PRO A 387 17.33 -3.26 -8.13
C PRO A 387 16.67 -1.90 -8.33
N THR A 388 15.55 -1.89 -9.07
CA THR A 388 14.79 -0.68 -9.43
C THR A 388 14.30 0.13 -8.22
N PHE A 389 14.17 -0.50 -7.05
CA PHE A 389 13.72 0.15 -5.81
C PHE A 389 14.67 1.24 -5.27
N GLU A 390 15.99 1.10 -5.42
CA GLU A 390 16.93 2.16 -5.01
C GLU A 390 16.81 3.42 -5.89
N ILE A 391 16.19 3.32 -7.07
CA ILE A 391 15.87 4.47 -7.92
C ILE A 391 14.56 5.12 -7.44
N ALA A 392 13.59 4.31 -6.98
CA ALA A 392 12.34 4.78 -6.41
C ALA A 392 12.51 5.48 -5.04
N GLU A 393 13.47 5.06 -4.20
CA GLU A 393 13.80 5.75 -2.93
C GLU A 393 14.23 7.22 -3.11
N LYS A 394 14.75 7.57 -4.30
CA LYS A 394 15.07 8.97 -4.64
C LYS A 394 13.82 9.84 -4.85
N PHE A 395 12.66 9.23 -5.10
CA PHE A 395 11.37 9.89 -5.26
C PHE A 395 10.46 9.53 -4.08
N LYS A 396 10.29 10.46 -3.13
CA LYS A 396 9.52 10.28 -1.89
C LYS A 396 8.10 9.71 -2.15
N TYR A 397 7.96 8.39 -2.06
CA TYR A 397 6.73 7.62 -2.27
C TYR A 397 5.68 7.80 -1.14
N ASP A 398 6.10 8.27 0.04
CA ASP A 398 5.28 8.34 1.26
C ASP A 398 4.14 9.36 1.22
N GLU A 399 4.33 10.54 0.59
CA GLU A 399 3.23 11.52 0.47
C GLU A 399 2.19 11.09 -0.58
N VAL A 400 2.64 10.37 -1.61
CA VAL A 400 1.81 9.91 -2.74
C VAL A 400 0.91 8.74 -2.32
N SER A 401 1.44 7.81 -1.51
CA SER A 401 0.71 6.65 -0.98
C SER A 401 -0.43 7.04 -0.02
N LYS A 402 -0.19 8.03 0.85
CA LYS A 402 -1.22 8.57 1.76
C LYS A 402 -2.34 9.28 0.99
N LEU A 403 -2.01 9.98 -0.10
CA LEU A 403 -3.01 10.57 -0.98
C LEU A 403 -3.87 9.49 -1.65
N LEU A 404 -3.23 8.46 -2.24
CA LEU A 404 -3.88 7.33 -2.93
C LEU A 404 -4.90 6.59 -2.04
N HIS A 405 -4.56 6.38 -0.77
CA HIS A 405 -5.43 5.67 0.16
C HIS A 405 -6.72 6.44 0.50
N SER A 406 -6.71 7.77 0.37
CA SER A 406 -7.91 8.62 0.58
C SER A 406 -8.86 8.66 -0.62
N PHE A 407 -8.38 8.34 -1.83
CA PHE A 407 -9.17 8.44 -3.08
C PHE A 407 -9.93 7.14 -3.45
N VAL A 408 -9.53 5.98 -2.90
CA VAL A 408 -9.98 4.65 -3.39
C VAL A 408 -11.14 4.03 -2.58
N CYS A 409 -11.55 4.63 -1.46
CA CYS A 409 -12.67 4.09 -0.68
C CYS A 409 -14.03 4.48 -1.27
N GLY A 410 -14.52 3.69 -2.21
CA GLY A 410 -15.95 3.50 -2.44
C GLY A 410 -16.41 3.49 -3.90
N ILE A 411 -16.03 2.47 -4.71
CA ILE A 411 -16.69 2.18 -6.00
C ILE A 411 -16.63 0.67 -6.30
N GLU A 412 -17.78 0.08 -6.67
CA GLU A 412 -17.93 -1.29 -7.18
C GLU A 412 -17.59 -1.40 -8.69
N ASN A 413 -17.00 -2.54 -9.07
CA ASN A 413 -16.65 -3.06 -10.42
C ASN A 413 -17.12 -2.27 -11.67
N GLN A 414 -16.18 -1.68 -12.44
CA GLN A 414 -16.40 -1.26 -13.83
C GLN A 414 -15.14 -1.42 -14.72
N GLU A 415 -15.36 -1.74 -16.00
CA GLU A 415 -14.36 -2.00 -17.06
C GLU A 415 -13.62 -0.73 -17.57
N ILE A 416 -12.51 -0.93 -18.31
CA ILE A 416 -11.70 0.14 -18.92
C ILE A 416 -12.44 0.69 -20.16
N ASP A 417 -13.09 1.84 -20.03
CA ASP A 417 -13.85 2.49 -21.12
C ASP A 417 -13.51 3.98 -21.28
N THR A 418 -13.63 4.48 -22.50
CA THR A 418 -13.55 5.90 -22.88
C THR A 418 -14.76 6.74 -22.42
N PHE A 419 -15.88 6.08 -22.12
CA PHE A 419 -17.14 6.74 -21.73
C PHE A 419 -17.38 6.72 -20.23
N HIS A 420 -17.83 7.84 -19.64
CA HIS A 420 -18.26 7.85 -18.24
C HIS A 420 -19.35 8.89 -17.92
N PRO A 421 -20.53 8.47 -17.44
CA PRO A 421 -21.64 9.38 -17.17
C PRO A 421 -21.31 10.35 -16.02
N CYS A 422 -21.59 11.64 -16.20
CA CYS A 422 -21.52 12.64 -15.13
C CYS A 422 -22.63 12.37 -14.08
N ARG A 423 -22.29 11.74 -12.95
CA ARG A 423 -23.18 11.64 -11.77
C ARG A 423 -22.92 12.78 -10.78
N GLN A 424 -23.97 13.26 -10.10
CA GLN A 424 -24.00 14.45 -9.22
C GLN A 424 -22.98 14.47 -8.05
N HIS A 425 -22.27 13.37 -7.75
CA HIS A 425 -21.31 13.28 -6.64
C HIS A 425 -19.89 12.85 -7.02
N VAL A 426 -19.53 12.80 -8.31
CA VAL A 426 -18.25 12.26 -8.80
C VAL A 426 -17.36 13.33 -9.46
N HIS A 427 -17.42 14.58 -8.98
CA HIS A 427 -16.68 15.71 -9.57
C HIS A 427 -15.22 15.86 -9.12
N ASN A 428 -14.72 15.02 -8.20
CA ASN A 428 -13.34 15.10 -7.69
C ASN A 428 -12.36 14.07 -8.31
N GLN A 429 -12.82 13.22 -9.23
CA GLN A 429 -12.06 12.05 -9.71
C GLN A 429 -11.23 12.28 -10.98
N GLU A 430 -11.19 13.49 -11.51
CA GLU A 430 -10.59 13.72 -12.82
C GLU A 430 -9.12 14.11 -12.69
N LEU A 431 -8.26 13.24 -13.25
CA LEU A 431 -6.80 13.36 -13.37
C LEU A 431 -6.01 13.05 -12.08
N GLY A 432 -6.27 11.88 -11.47
CA GLY A 432 -5.52 11.36 -10.32
C GLY A 432 -4.01 11.35 -10.56
N LEU A 433 -3.55 10.93 -11.73
CA LEU A 433 -2.11 10.91 -12.06
C LEU A 433 -1.47 12.30 -12.09
N LEU A 434 -2.19 13.35 -12.51
CA LEU A 434 -1.69 14.73 -12.45
C LEU A 434 -1.52 15.19 -11.01
N ARG A 435 -2.50 14.90 -10.14
CA ARG A 435 -2.40 15.22 -8.70
C ARG A 435 -1.25 14.47 -8.02
N LEU A 436 -1.06 13.19 -8.36
CA LEU A 436 0.05 12.38 -7.85
C LEU A 436 1.40 12.90 -8.34
N THR A 437 1.48 13.30 -9.61
CA THR A 437 2.67 13.93 -10.19
C THR A 437 3.03 15.22 -9.46
N LEU A 438 2.04 16.08 -9.21
CA LEU A 438 2.22 17.32 -8.48
C LEU A 438 2.67 17.08 -7.02
N ALA A 439 2.10 16.08 -6.35
CA ALA A 439 2.52 15.68 -5.01
C ALA A 439 3.95 15.13 -5.00
N ALA A 440 4.28 14.20 -5.91
CA ALA A 440 5.61 13.58 -6.02
C ALA A 440 6.71 14.60 -6.34
N ASN A 441 6.36 15.67 -7.07
CA ASN A 441 7.29 16.70 -7.53
C ASN A 441 7.05 18.06 -6.85
N LYS A 442 6.43 18.06 -5.66
CA LYS A 442 6.15 19.27 -4.88
C LYS A 442 7.39 20.15 -4.67
N ASN A 443 8.56 19.51 -4.54
CA ASN A 443 9.84 20.21 -4.39
C ASN A 443 10.43 20.77 -5.69
N THR A 444 9.95 20.33 -6.84
CA THR A 444 10.32 20.88 -8.15
C THR A 444 9.39 22.02 -8.54
N PHE A 445 8.10 21.92 -8.20
CA PHE A 445 7.11 22.99 -8.38
C PHE A 445 7.05 23.97 -7.18
N HIS A 446 8.14 24.03 -6.39
CA HIS A 446 8.26 24.60 -5.05
C HIS A 446 8.04 26.12 -4.87
N PRO A 447 7.87 26.99 -5.89
CA PRO A 447 7.43 28.36 -5.60
C PRO A 447 5.94 28.47 -5.25
N LEU A 448 5.15 27.42 -5.49
CA LEU A 448 3.71 27.44 -5.28
C LEU A 448 3.39 26.58 -4.06
N THR A 449 2.97 27.20 -2.96
CA THR A 449 2.17 26.51 -1.96
C THR A 449 0.95 25.94 -2.69
N ILE A 450 1.00 24.65 -3.05
CA ILE A 450 -0.12 23.94 -3.66
C ILE A 450 -1.20 23.86 -2.59
N ASP A 451 -2.08 24.85 -2.58
CA ASP A 451 -3.29 24.88 -1.78
C ASP A 451 -4.21 23.78 -2.29
N SER A 452 -4.33 22.70 -1.52
CA SER A 452 -5.18 21.55 -1.85
C SER A 452 -6.67 21.91 -1.92
N SER A 453 -7.06 23.10 -1.46
CA SER A 453 -8.41 23.64 -1.61
C SER A 453 -8.68 24.29 -2.97
N LYS A 454 -7.62 24.65 -3.73
CA LYS A 454 -7.78 25.20 -5.09
C LYS A 454 -8.14 24.09 -6.08
N PRO A 455 -9.03 24.36 -7.06
CA PRO A 455 -9.29 23.43 -8.13
C PRO A 455 -8.02 23.17 -8.95
N LEU A 456 -7.86 21.93 -9.44
CA LEU A 456 -6.68 21.50 -10.20
C LEU A 456 -6.35 22.46 -11.36
N THR A 457 -7.35 22.98 -12.06
CA THR A 457 -7.17 23.96 -13.13
C THR A 457 -6.48 25.23 -12.65
N ALA A 458 -6.83 25.77 -11.47
CA ALA A 458 -6.20 26.96 -10.92
C ALA A 458 -4.73 26.68 -10.53
N VAL A 459 -4.47 25.53 -9.91
CA VAL A 459 -3.09 25.09 -9.59
C VAL A 459 -2.24 24.97 -10.86
N LEU A 460 -2.79 24.38 -11.92
CA LEU A 460 -2.13 24.30 -13.23
C LEU A 460 -1.85 25.70 -13.81
N GLY A 461 -2.77 26.64 -13.65
CA GLY A 461 -2.57 28.02 -14.09
C GLY A 461 -1.42 28.72 -13.35
N ASP A 462 -1.38 28.56 -12.02
CA ASP A 462 -0.30 29.11 -11.18
C ASP A 462 1.06 28.53 -11.61
N ILE A 463 1.14 27.22 -11.90
CA ILE A 463 2.35 26.55 -12.39
C ILE A 463 2.77 27.10 -13.76
N PHE A 464 1.84 27.25 -14.69
CA PHE A 464 2.18 27.79 -16.02
C PHE A 464 2.71 29.22 -15.92
N VAL A 465 2.14 30.04 -15.04
CA VAL A 465 2.60 31.42 -14.81
C VAL A 465 4.01 31.42 -14.21
N SER A 466 4.32 30.55 -13.25
CA SER A 466 5.66 30.49 -12.66
C SER A 466 6.73 30.05 -13.67
N MET A 467 6.37 29.19 -14.64
CA MET A 467 7.23 28.82 -15.77
C MET A 467 7.55 29.99 -16.72
N ASN A 468 6.92 31.17 -16.58
CA ASN A 468 7.36 32.36 -17.31
C ASN A 468 8.68 32.94 -16.78
N THR A 469 9.12 32.57 -15.57
CA THR A 469 10.39 33.02 -15.00
C THR A 469 11.58 32.25 -15.57
N THR A 470 12.72 32.91 -15.76
CA THR A 470 13.90 32.38 -16.48
C THR A 470 14.51 31.12 -15.85
N GLU A 471 14.30 30.91 -14.55
CA GLU A 471 14.85 29.80 -13.78
C GLU A 471 13.88 28.61 -13.70
N MET A 472 12.57 28.84 -13.57
CA MET A 472 11.61 27.78 -13.31
C MET A 472 11.43 26.83 -14.50
N TRP A 473 11.34 27.34 -15.73
CA TRP A 473 11.18 26.45 -16.89
C TRP A 473 12.41 25.57 -17.15
N LYS A 474 13.62 26.04 -16.79
CA LYS A 474 14.87 25.24 -16.89
C LYS A 474 14.87 24.09 -15.89
N ILE A 475 14.46 24.37 -14.64
CA ILE A 475 14.31 23.34 -13.60
C ILE A 475 13.29 22.28 -14.04
N VAL A 476 12.14 22.71 -14.59
CA VAL A 476 11.12 21.79 -15.13
C VAL A 476 11.66 20.99 -16.31
N ARG A 477 12.39 21.62 -17.24
CA ARG A 477 13.03 20.95 -18.39
C ARG A 477 14.00 19.85 -17.92
N ASP A 478 14.90 20.17 -16.99
CA ASP A 478 15.93 19.24 -16.53
C ASP A 478 15.30 18.05 -15.80
N LYS A 479 14.34 18.31 -14.91
CA LYS A 479 13.60 17.25 -14.21
C LYS A 479 12.74 16.40 -15.14
N LEU A 480 12.11 17.02 -16.14
CA LEU A 480 11.35 16.28 -17.14
C LEU A 480 12.27 15.39 -17.98
N SER A 481 13.46 15.88 -18.36
CA SER A 481 14.44 15.06 -19.10
C SER A 481 14.82 13.81 -18.32
N GLU A 482 15.09 13.92 -17.02
CA GLU A 482 15.40 12.78 -16.14
C GLU A 482 14.23 11.78 -16.05
N SER A 483 12.99 12.28 -15.96
CA SER A 483 11.79 11.43 -15.88
C SER A 483 11.52 10.70 -17.18
N VAL A 484 11.62 11.40 -18.32
CA VAL A 484 11.40 10.85 -19.65
C VAL A 484 12.52 9.89 -20.05
N PHE A 485 13.77 10.09 -19.58
CA PHE A 485 14.89 9.16 -19.81
C PHE A 485 14.56 7.71 -19.44
N LEU A 486 13.82 7.51 -18.33
CA LEU A 486 13.40 6.18 -17.87
C LEU A 486 12.42 5.49 -18.83
N SER A 487 11.71 6.29 -19.65
CA SER A 487 10.64 5.82 -20.54
C SER A 487 11.00 5.89 -22.02
N CYS A 488 11.87 6.82 -22.44
CA CYS A 488 12.28 7.07 -23.81
C CYS A 488 13.62 7.84 -23.85
N GLN A 489 14.72 7.11 -24.06
CA GLN A 489 16.09 7.62 -23.92
C GLN A 489 16.43 8.75 -24.92
N ASP A 490 16.00 8.61 -26.18
CA ASP A 490 16.36 9.53 -27.27
C ASP A 490 15.81 10.96 -27.09
N TYR A 491 14.68 11.11 -26.38
CA TYR A 491 14.03 12.41 -26.18
C TYR A 491 14.46 13.12 -24.91
N SER A 492 14.96 12.38 -23.93
CA SER A 492 15.59 12.99 -22.76
C SER A 492 16.69 13.96 -23.21
N GLU A 493 17.48 13.57 -24.21
CA GLU A 493 18.57 14.40 -24.73
C GLU A 493 18.04 15.63 -25.48
N GLN A 494 17.01 15.47 -26.34
CA GLN A 494 16.37 16.59 -27.04
C GLN A 494 15.71 17.61 -26.09
N ILE A 495 15.05 17.13 -25.02
CA ILE A 495 14.46 18.00 -24.01
C ILE A 495 15.56 18.76 -23.25
N LYS A 496 16.63 18.06 -22.87
CA LYS A 496 17.73 18.63 -22.08
C LYS A 496 18.51 19.71 -22.83
N THR A 497 18.67 19.58 -24.14
CA THR A 497 19.41 20.54 -24.99
C THR A 497 18.61 21.79 -25.37
N CYS A 498 17.33 21.90 -24.98
CA CYS A 498 16.51 23.07 -25.30
C CYS A 498 17.04 24.35 -24.63
N GLU A 499 17.53 25.30 -25.45
CA GLU A 499 18.15 26.56 -24.97
C GLU A 499 17.14 27.64 -24.57
N SER A 500 15.89 27.54 -25.04
CA SER A 500 14.82 28.49 -24.72
C SER A 500 13.53 27.79 -24.32
N ARG A 501 12.71 28.48 -23.52
CA ARG A 501 11.38 28.00 -23.12
C ARG A 501 10.48 27.69 -24.30
N GLU A 502 10.57 28.49 -25.35
CA GLU A 502 9.80 28.27 -26.57
C GLU A 502 10.27 27.03 -27.33
N SER A 503 11.59 26.83 -27.44
CA SER A 503 12.13 25.59 -28.03
C SER A 503 11.68 24.38 -27.21
N PHE A 504 11.77 24.45 -25.88
CA PHE A 504 11.30 23.41 -24.97
C PHE A 504 9.81 23.07 -25.19
N PHE A 505 8.92 24.06 -25.24
CA PHE A 505 7.49 23.82 -25.46
C PHE A 505 7.20 23.22 -26.84
N LYS A 506 7.89 23.65 -27.89
CA LYS A 506 7.78 23.06 -29.22
C LYS A 506 8.24 21.60 -29.23
N THR A 507 9.36 21.31 -28.58
CA THR A 507 9.87 19.94 -28.45
C THR A 507 8.83 19.04 -27.78
N ILE A 508 8.23 19.45 -26.65
CA ILE A 508 7.20 18.64 -25.97
C ILE A 508 6.00 18.34 -26.87
N VAL A 509 5.53 19.29 -27.67
CA VAL A 509 4.43 19.04 -28.62
C VAL A 509 4.87 18.08 -29.74
N ASN A 510 6.05 18.28 -30.30
CA ASN A 510 6.59 17.48 -31.40
C ASN A 510 6.80 16.01 -31.00
N VAL A 511 7.39 15.76 -29.81
CA VAL A 511 7.61 14.39 -29.31
C VAL A 511 6.30 13.60 -29.22
N ASN A 512 5.19 14.25 -28.85
CA ASN A 512 3.90 13.58 -28.76
C ASN A 512 3.39 13.08 -30.11
N THR A 513 3.87 13.66 -31.21
CA THR A 513 3.42 13.38 -32.58
C THR A 513 4.39 12.48 -33.35
N ASN A 514 5.39 11.88 -32.69
CA ASN A 514 6.34 10.99 -33.36
C ASN A 514 5.93 9.51 -33.18
N GLU A 515 5.67 8.82 -34.31
CA GLU A 515 5.18 7.44 -34.38
C GLU A 515 6.14 6.41 -33.78
N GLU A 516 7.45 6.60 -33.95
CA GLU A 516 8.49 5.67 -33.46
C GLU A 516 8.45 5.56 -31.94
N THR A 517 7.98 6.60 -31.26
CA THR A 517 7.98 6.70 -29.79
C THR A 517 6.81 5.96 -29.14
N ARG A 518 5.70 5.83 -29.89
CA ARG A 518 4.39 5.44 -29.36
C ARG A 518 3.97 6.22 -28.09
N LEU A 519 4.53 7.41 -27.86
CA LEU A 519 4.37 8.14 -26.59
C LEU A 519 2.93 8.59 -26.37
N TYR A 520 2.26 9.10 -27.40
CA TYR A 520 0.83 9.43 -27.36
C TYR A 520 -0.02 8.23 -26.90
N THR A 521 0.27 7.04 -27.42
CA THR A 521 -0.42 5.80 -27.04
C THR A 521 -0.15 5.43 -25.59
N ARG A 522 1.12 5.46 -25.15
CA ARG A 522 1.54 5.14 -23.78
C ARG A 522 0.92 6.10 -22.76
N VAL A 523 1.00 7.40 -23.02
CA VAL A 523 0.42 8.47 -22.20
C VAL A 523 -1.10 8.32 -22.07
N ASN A 524 -1.79 8.12 -23.19
CA ASN A 524 -3.24 7.98 -23.15
C ASN A 524 -3.68 6.67 -22.50
N THR A 525 -2.90 5.60 -22.63
CA THR A 525 -3.13 4.34 -21.91
C THR A 525 -2.93 4.52 -20.40
N ALA A 526 -1.89 5.22 -19.97
CA ALA A 526 -1.67 5.57 -18.56
C ALA A 526 -2.84 6.41 -17.99
N LEU A 527 -3.37 7.36 -18.77
CA LEU A 527 -4.55 8.15 -18.39
C LEU A 527 -5.83 7.32 -18.29
N ARG A 528 -6.04 6.36 -19.21
CA ARG A 528 -7.23 5.48 -19.21
C ARG A 528 -7.20 4.43 -18.10
N ARG A 529 -6.02 3.88 -17.76
CA ARG A 529 -5.87 2.84 -16.72
C ARG A 529 -6.25 3.30 -15.32
N GLN A 530 -6.31 4.61 -15.06
CA GLN A 530 -6.64 5.21 -13.75
C GLN A 530 -7.93 4.74 -13.08
N ARG A 531 -8.77 3.96 -13.78
CA ARG A 531 -10.07 3.48 -13.28
C ARG A 531 -10.20 1.98 -13.08
N SER A 532 -9.18 1.17 -13.39
CA SER A 532 -9.29 -0.26 -13.05
C SER A 532 -9.41 -0.40 -11.52
N HIS A 533 -10.28 -1.29 -11.05
CA HIS A 533 -10.47 -1.48 -9.62
C HIS A 533 -9.14 -1.92 -8.99
N GLY A 534 -8.65 -1.17 -8.00
CA GLY A 534 -7.31 -1.39 -7.44
C GLY A 534 -6.17 -0.86 -8.32
N TYR A 535 -6.43 0.08 -9.26
CA TYR A 535 -5.41 0.72 -10.06
C TYR A 535 -4.32 1.31 -9.16
N ARG A 536 -3.12 0.74 -9.32
CA ARG A 536 -1.88 1.26 -8.77
C ARG A 536 -1.07 1.75 -9.95
N PRO A 537 -0.73 3.05 -10.02
CA PRO A 537 0.05 3.55 -11.12
C PRO A 537 1.37 2.78 -11.20
N THR A 538 1.67 2.26 -12.39
CA THR A 538 2.92 1.54 -12.66
C THR A 538 4.10 2.50 -12.54
N ALA A 539 5.32 1.97 -12.43
CA ALA A 539 6.53 2.80 -12.47
C ALA A 539 6.60 3.64 -13.76
N GLU A 540 6.10 3.09 -14.88
CA GLU A 540 5.97 3.80 -16.15
C GLU A 540 4.91 4.91 -16.09
N ASP A 541 3.73 4.66 -15.53
CA ASP A 541 2.68 5.69 -15.39
C ASP A 541 3.18 6.89 -14.58
N LEU A 542 3.92 6.63 -13.49
CA LEU A 542 4.52 7.68 -12.65
C LEU A 542 5.66 8.41 -13.38
N ALA A 543 6.46 7.71 -14.19
CA ALA A 543 7.52 8.33 -14.99
C ALA A 543 6.98 9.20 -16.14
N LEU A 544 5.80 8.85 -16.68
CA LEU A 544 5.10 9.64 -17.69
C LEU A 544 4.35 10.84 -17.08
N GLY A 545 4.03 10.80 -15.78
CA GLY A 545 3.29 11.84 -15.06
C GLY A 545 3.79 13.28 -15.31
N PRO A 546 5.09 13.59 -15.14
CA PRO A 546 5.64 14.91 -15.42
C PRO A 546 5.42 15.39 -16.86
N TYR A 547 5.53 14.48 -17.84
CA TYR A 547 5.27 14.80 -19.24
C TYR A 547 3.80 15.14 -19.47
N ILE A 548 2.90 14.32 -18.93
CA ILE A 548 1.44 14.53 -19.01
C ILE A 548 1.05 15.89 -18.42
N LEU A 549 1.67 16.25 -17.28
CA LEU A 549 1.47 17.54 -16.64
C LEU A 549 1.89 18.71 -17.54
N VAL A 550 3.11 18.68 -18.07
CA VAL A 550 3.59 19.76 -18.95
C VAL A 550 2.76 19.85 -20.22
N TYR A 551 2.43 18.72 -20.85
CA TYR A 551 1.61 18.72 -22.06
C TYR A 551 0.18 19.26 -21.80
N GLN A 552 -0.44 18.89 -20.67
CA GLN A 552 -1.73 19.46 -20.24
C GLN A 552 -1.64 20.98 -20.02
N LEU A 553 -0.54 21.48 -19.44
CA LEU A 553 -0.31 22.91 -19.25
C LEU A 553 -0.24 23.66 -20.59
N LEU A 554 0.48 23.09 -21.57
CA LEU A 554 0.59 23.68 -22.91
C LEU A 554 -0.78 23.78 -23.58
N LEU A 555 -1.57 22.70 -23.54
CA LEU A 555 -2.90 22.70 -24.16
C LEU A 555 -3.85 23.70 -23.48
N LEU A 556 -3.78 23.87 -22.17
CA LEU A 556 -4.68 24.78 -21.45
C LEU A 556 -4.27 26.26 -21.54
N TYR A 557 -2.96 26.56 -21.51
CA TYR A 557 -2.45 27.90 -21.23
C TYR A 557 -1.48 28.48 -22.26
N TRP A 558 -0.92 27.67 -23.17
CA TRP A 558 0.03 28.21 -24.14
C TRP A 558 -0.69 28.79 -25.36
N ASP A 559 -0.82 30.12 -25.39
CA ASP A 559 -1.60 30.84 -26.41
C ASP A 559 -1.08 30.69 -27.85
N LYS A 560 0.16 30.22 -28.05
CA LYS A 560 0.71 29.95 -29.39
C LYS A 560 0.05 28.73 -30.06
N LEU A 561 -0.53 27.82 -29.27
CA LEU A 561 -1.40 26.78 -29.80
C LEU A 561 -2.79 27.40 -29.99
N GLY A 562 -3.17 27.69 -31.24
CA GLY A 562 -4.44 28.35 -31.54
C GLY A 562 -5.64 27.53 -31.04
N LYS A 563 -6.69 28.19 -30.54
CA LYS A 563 -7.94 27.50 -30.19
C LYS A 563 -8.74 27.20 -31.44
N GLU A 564 -9.27 25.99 -31.55
CA GLU A 564 -10.17 25.63 -32.64
C GLU A 564 -11.63 25.73 -32.18
N SER A 565 -12.41 26.49 -32.94
CA SER A 565 -13.85 26.70 -32.67
C SER A 565 -14.73 26.00 -33.70
N ASN A 566 -14.15 25.55 -34.81
CA ASN A 566 -14.85 24.77 -35.82
C ASN A 566 -15.08 23.34 -35.34
N THR A 567 -16.03 22.67 -35.99
CA THR A 567 -16.30 21.25 -35.77
C THR A 567 -15.07 20.42 -36.09
N THR A 568 -14.73 19.46 -35.23
CA THR A 568 -13.68 18.47 -35.50
C THR A 568 -14.22 17.04 -35.49
N TYR A 569 -13.44 16.12 -36.06
CA TYR A 569 -13.85 14.74 -36.34
C TYR A 569 -12.82 13.76 -35.78
N ARG A 570 -13.28 12.62 -35.26
CA ARG A 570 -12.42 11.50 -34.86
C ARG A 570 -13.10 10.17 -35.17
N LYS A 571 -12.37 9.25 -35.81
CA LYS A 571 -12.80 7.86 -36.01
C LYS A 571 -12.31 6.99 -34.86
N VAL A 572 -13.20 6.20 -34.27
CA VAL A 572 -12.87 5.33 -33.12
C VAL A 572 -13.45 3.94 -33.33
N LEU A 573 -12.65 2.91 -33.13
CA LEU A 573 -13.09 1.53 -33.19
C LEU A 573 -13.60 1.11 -31.80
N LEU A 574 -14.93 1.00 -31.67
CA LEU A 574 -15.63 0.63 -30.43
C LEU A 574 -16.27 -0.76 -30.57
N THR A 575 -16.42 -1.47 -29.44
CA THR A 575 -17.27 -2.67 -29.37
C THR A 575 -18.76 -2.26 -29.36
N LYS A 576 -19.67 -3.16 -29.75
CA LYS A 576 -21.11 -2.87 -29.77
C LYS A 576 -21.63 -2.39 -28.40
N ASN A 577 -21.20 -3.04 -27.32
CA ASN A 577 -21.58 -2.67 -25.95
C ASN A 577 -21.12 -1.24 -25.59
N HIS A 578 -19.96 -0.81 -26.09
CA HIS A 578 -19.46 0.56 -25.90
C HIS A 578 -20.21 1.60 -26.72
N GLN A 579 -20.58 1.27 -27.96
CA GLN A 579 -21.36 2.17 -28.82
C GLN A 579 -22.73 2.49 -28.22
N GLU A 580 -23.36 1.53 -27.56
CA GLU A 580 -24.69 1.70 -26.96
C GLU A 580 -24.72 2.69 -25.78
N LYS A 581 -23.57 3.01 -25.18
CA LYS A 581 -23.50 3.95 -24.05
C LYS A 581 -23.71 5.41 -24.48
N TYR A 582 -23.41 5.75 -25.74
CA TYR A 582 -23.47 7.12 -26.28
C TYR A 582 -24.87 7.50 -26.75
N ILE A 583 -25.79 7.63 -25.80
CA ILE A 583 -27.19 8.01 -26.07
C ILE A 583 -27.35 9.53 -25.93
N LYS A 584 -28.23 10.11 -26.75
CA LYS A 584 -28.59 11.54 -26.68
C LYS A 584 -28.98 11.95 -25.25
N GLY A 585 -28.39 13.05 -24.79
CA GLY A 585 -28.59 13.60 -23.45
C GLY A 585 -27.53 13.20 -22.43
N VAL A 586 -26.69 12.19 -22.72
CA VAL A 586 -25.63 11.79 -21.77
C VAL A 586 -24.47 12.77 -21.78
N LYS A 587 -24.02 13.16 -20.59
CA LYS A 587 -22.81 13.93 -20.37
C LYS A 587 -21.69 13.01 -19.91
N PHE A 588 -20.50 13.16 -20.45
CA PHE A 588 -19.34 12.39 -20.04
C PHE A 588 -18.04 13.19 -20.14
N ALA A 589 -17.01 12.72 -19.44
CA ALA A 589 -15.66 13.27 -19.51
C ALA A 589 -14.73 12.28 -20.23
N TRP A 590 -13.91 12.79 -21.14
CA TRP A 590 -12.89 12.04 -21.84
C TRP A 590 -11.56 12.19 -21.10
N LEU A 591 -11.13 11.15 -20.38
CA LEU A 591 -10.01 11.23 -19.43
C LEU A 591 -8.62 11.38 -20.07
N SER A 592 -8.47 10.94 -21.33
CA SER A 592 -7.22 10.99 -22.10
C SER A 592 -7.19 12.18 -23.07
N PHE A 593 -6.03 12.49 -23.64
CA PHE A 593 -5.92 13.50 -24.69
C PHE A 593 -6.63 13.03 -25.95
N VAL A 594 -7.54 13.84 -26.48
CA VAL A 594 -8.29 13.49 -27.69
C VAL A 594 -7.69 14.24 -28.87
N SER A 595 -7.00 13.52 -29.74
CA SER A 595 -6.68 13.98 -31.08
C SER A 595 -7.93 13.97 -31.98
N SER A 596 -8.10 14.97 -32.82
CA SER A 596 -9.18 15.11 -33.80
C SER A 596 -8.67 15.89 -35.00
N SER A 597 -9.36 15.80 -36.13
CA SER A 597 -9.03 16.57 -37.34
C SER A 597 -10.15 17.53 -37.70
N VAL A 598 -9.84 18.66 -38.34
CA VAL A 598 -10.86 19.53 -38.95
C VAL A 598 -11.39 18.95 -40.27
N SER A 599 -10.69 17.94 -40.83
CA SER A 599 -11.11 17.22 -42.04
C SER A 599 -11.70 15.84 -41.69
N TYR A 600 -12.87 15.56 -42.24
CA TYR A 600 -13.54 14.27 -42.11
C TYR A 600 -12.73 13.12 -42.72
N GLU A 601 -12.11 13.37 -43.87
CA GLU A 601 -11.38 12.36 -44.65
C GLU A 601 -10.04 12.00 -43.99
N LYS A 602 -9.36 13.00 -43.42
CA LYS A 602 -8.04 12.84 -42.78
C LYS A 602 -8.09 12.21 -41.39
N ALA A 603 -9.28 12.01 -40.80
CA ALA A 603 -9.40 11.36 -39.50
C ALA A 603 -9.04 9.86 -39.60
N ILE A 604 -7.98 9.45 -38.89
CA ILE A 604 -7.51 8.04 -38.83
C ILE A 604 -8.27 7.26 -37.72
N PRO A 605 -8.72 6.02 -37.98
CA PRO A 605 -9.36 5.19 -36.96
C PRO A 605 -8.37 4.74 -35.88
N PHE A 606 -8.72 4.98 -34.61
CA PHE A 606 -7.92 4.58 -33.45
C PHE A 606 -8.63 3.48 -32.62
N PRO A 607 -7.95 2.38 -32.27
CA PRO A 607 -8.51 1.35 -31.39
C PRO A 607 -8.53 1.80 -29.93
N THR A 608 -9.66 1.62 -29.24
CA THR A 608 -9.79 1.98 -27.80
C THR A 608 -9.77 0.78 -26.84
N CYS A 609 -9.88 -0.44 -27.35
CA CYS A 609 -9.89 -1.69 -26.57
C CYS A 609 -8.54 -2.42 -26.60
N GLU A 610 -8.32 -3.33 -25.64
CA GLU A 610 -7.18 -4.24 -25.63
C GLU A 610 -7.20 -5.20 -26.85
N PRO A 611 -6.06 -5.78 -27.26
CA PRO A 611 -5.97 -6.61 -28.47
C PRO A 611 -6.87 -7.87 -28.49
N GLU A 612 -7.46 -8.22 -27.35
CA GLU A 612 -8.17 -9.48 -27.12
C GLU A 612 -9.70 -9.39 -27.31
N GLU A 613 -10.26 -8.20 -27.59
CA GLU A 613 -11.72 -8.01 -27.80
C GLU A 613 -12.11 -7.94 -29.30
N GLU A 614 -13.23 -8.56 -29.68
CA GLU A 614 -13.83 -8.39 -31.02
C GLU A 614 -14.33 -6.95 -31.23
N VAL A 615 -13.54 -6.14 -31.94
CA VAL A 615 -13.88 -4.75 -32.27
C VAL A 615 -14.68 -4.68 -33.59
N SER A 616 -15.61 -3.72 -33.69
CA SER A 616 -16.36 -3.48 -34.93
C SER A 616 -15.44 -3.25 -36.14
N THR A 617 -15.77 -3.84 -37.29
CA THR A 617 -15.05 -3.65 -38.57
C THR A 617 -15.24 -2.25 -39.16
N HIS A 618 -16.27 -1.51 -38.72
CA HIS A 618 -16.57 -0.15 -39.15
C HIS A 618 -16.35 0.83 -37.97
N PRO A 619 -15.53 1.88 -38.14
CA PRO A 619 -15.23 2.84 -37.08
C PRO A 619 -16.43 3.75 -36.81
N THR A 620 -16.70 4.01 -35.54
CA THR A 620 -17.69 4.99 -35.10
C THR A 620 -17.12 6.41 -35.26
N MET A 621 -17.88 7.30 -35.90
CA MET A 621 -17.50 8.68 -36.12
C MET A 621 -17.95 9.57 -34.95
N PHE A 622 -17.02 10.26 -34.32
CA PHE A 622 -17.30 11.31 -33.35
C PHE A 622 -17.18 12.69 -34.00
N ILE A 623 -18.24 13.48 -33.90
CA ILE A 623 -18.35 14.83 -34.45
C ILE A 623 -18.44 15.81 -33.30
N PHE A 624 -17.41 16.63 -33.11
CA PHE A 624 -17.28 17.52 -31.96
C PHE A 624 -17.64 18.97 -32.32
N ASP A 625 -18.69 19.50 -31.72
CA ASP A 625 -19.06 20.92 -31.74
C ASP A 625 -18.24 21.70 -30.71
N ASN A 626 -17.33 22.55 -31.22
CA ASN A 626 -16.40 23.38 -30.45
C ASN A 626 -16.80 24.85 -30.35
N THR A 627 -18.04 25.19 -30.68
CA THR A 627 -18.56 26.57 -30.57
C THR A 627 -18.52 27.13 -29.13
N CYS A 628 -18.36 26.25 -28.15
CA CYS A 628 -18.19 26.58 -26.75
C CYS A 628 -16.83 27.27 -26.48
N VAL A 629 -16.84 28.60 -26.35
CA VAL A 629 -15.62 29.39 -26.05
C VAL A 629 -15.18 29.14 -24.60
N CYS A 630 -14.18 28.28 -24.42
CA CYS A 630 -13.62 27.94 -23.11
C CYS A 630 -12.14 27.52 -23.23
N ARG A 631 -11.45 27.32 -22.10
CA ARG A 631 -10.04 26.88 -22.11
C ARG A 631 -9.85 25.45 -22.65
N TRP A 632 -10.91 24.64 -22.61
CA TRP A 632 -10.93 23.24 -23.00
C TRP A 632 -11.18 23.00 -24.49
N GLN A 633 -11.33 24.07 -25.28
CA GLN A 633 -11.34 23.97 -26.74
C GLN A 633 -10.06 23.28 -27.22
N PRO A 634 -10.16 22.46 -28.27
CA PRO A 634 -9.01 21.76 -28.78
C PRO A 634 -8.00 22.76 -29.35
N ARG A 635 -6.73 22.37 -29.29
CA ARG A 635 -5.61 23.21 -29.69
C ARG A 635 -5.07 22.77 -31.03
N ASN A 636 -4.84 23.74 -31.90
CA ASN A 636 -4.14 23.54 -33.17
C ASN A 636 -2.66 23.28 -32.88
N ILE A 637 -2.25 22.03 -33.10
CA ILE A 637 -0.86 21.60 -32.97
C ILE A 637 -0.22 21.30 -34.34
N GLU A 638 -0.96 21.48 -35.44
CA GLU A 638 -0.54 21.18 -36.82
C GLU A 638 0.81 21.80 -37.18
N LYS A 639 1.06 23.05 -36.76
CA LYS A 639 2.34 23.76 -36.99
C LYS A 639 3.55 23.12 -36.30
N PHE A 640 3.31 22.18 -35.40
CA PHE A 640 4.30 21.54 -34.55
C PHE A 640 4.22 20.01 -34.61
N ALA A 641 3.23 19.46 -35.31
CA ALA A 641 3.01 18.03 -35.48
C ALA A 641 3.83 17.52 -36.67
N MET A 642 4.28 16.26 -36.60
CA MET A 642 4.96 15.61 -37.73
C MET A 642 3.99 15.17 -38.85
N TYR A 643 2.67 15.14 -38.59
CA TYR A 643 1.65 14.65 -39.52
C TYR A 643 0.85 15.77 -40.19
N GLU A 644 0.49 15.58 -41.47
CA GLU A 644 -0.38 16.46 -42.26
C GLU A 644 -1.89 16.23 -42.01
N GLU A 645 -2.26 15.87 -40.78
CA GLU A 645 -3.64 15.50 -40.39
C GLU A 645 -4.50 16.67 -39.92
N GLU A 646 -3.99 17.90 -39.99
CA GLU A 646 -4.66 19.11 -39.47
C GLU A 646 -5.11 18.93 -38.01
N GLU A 647 -4.20 18.38 -37.21
CA GLU A 647 -4.51 17.83 -35.89
C GLU A 647 -4.92 18.92 -34.86
N ARG A 648 -5.95 18.58 -34.10
CA ARG A 648 -6.56 19.35 -33.02
C ARG A 648 -6.66 18.48 -31.77
N VAL A 649 -5.94 18.85 -30.72
CA VAL A 649 -5.89 18.05 -29.48
C VAL A 649 -6.68 18.70 -28.36
N TYR A 650 -7.65 17.96 -27.82
CA TYR A 650 -8.37 18.32 -26.60
C TYR A 650 -7.53 18.01 -25.36
N PRO A 651 -7.54 18.89 -24.34
CA PRO A 651 -6.94 18.59 -23.05
C PRO A 651 -7.57 17.34 -22.41
N ALA A 652 -6.76 16.57 -21.67
CA ALA A 652 -7.22 15.40 -20.94
C ALA A 652 -8.24 15.81 -19.86
N GLY A 653 -9.40 15.16 -19.80
CA GLY A 653 -10.52 15.52 -18.93
C GLY A 653 -11.60 16.40 -19.61
N SER A 654 -11.55 16.57 -20.94
CA SER A 654 -12.56 17.36 -21.66
C SER A 654 -13.95 16.75 -21.55
N HIS A 655 -14.97 17.58 -21.31
CA HIS A 655 -16.35 17.13 -21.11
C HIS A 655 -17.22 17.35 -22.34
N PHE A 656 -18.07 16.37 -22.63
CA PHE A 656 -18.94 16.37 -23.79
C PHE A 656 -20.36 15.99 -23.42
N LEU A 657 -21.33 16.59 -24.13
CA LEU A 657 -22.73 16.19 -24.14
C LEU A 657 -23.03 15.51 -25.47
N VAL A 658 -23.59 14.31 -25.43
CA VAL A 658 -24.12 13.65 -26.64
C VAL A 658 -25.39 14.38 -27.05
N THR A 659 -25.35 15.12 -28.15
CA THR A 659 -26.49 15.90 -28.66
C THR A 659 -27.36 15.09 -29.62
N ASN A 660 -26.75 14.17 -30.36
CA ASN A 660 -27.45 13.30 -31.28
C ASN A 660 -26.63 12.03 -31.57
N ARG A 661 -27.30 10.96 -32.01
CA ARG A 661 -26.68 9.74 -32.53
C ARG A 661 -27.45 9.32 -33.78
N THR A 662 -26.73 9.01 -34.85
CA THR A 662 -27.30 8.45 -36.08
C THR A 662 -26.64 7.11 -36.37
N ASP A 663 -27.42 6.19 -36.94
CA ASP A 663 -26.96 4.86 -37.34
C ASP A 663 -27.62 4.54 -38.68
N GLU A 664 -26.89 4.82 -39.77
CA GLU A 664 -27.37 4.59 -41.14
C GLU A 664 -26.48 3.52 -41.78
N ASN A 665 -27.02 2.32 -41.99
CA ASN A 665 -26.32 1.19 -42.61
C ASN A 665 -24.98 0.82 -41.96
N GLY A 666 -24.84 0.98 -40.63
CA GLY A 666 -23.62 0.67 -39.89
C GLY A 666 -22.60 1.82 -39.83
N ASP A 667 -22.87 2.97 -40.45
CA ASP A 667 -22.12 4.22 -40.25
C ASP A 667 -22.67 4.97 -39.02
N ILE A 668 -22.15 4.61 -37.85
CA ILE A 668 -22.57 5.19 -36.57
C ILE A 668 -21.87 6.53 -36.38
N ARG A 669 -22.66 7.60 -36.23
CA ARG A 669 -22.15 8.95 -35.93
C ARG A 669 -22.69 9.45 -34.60
N ILE A 670 -21.79 9.94 -33.76
CA ILE A 670 -22.08 10.48 -32.43
C ILE A 670 -21.73 11.97 -32.43
N TYR A 671 -22.75 12.80 -32.26
CA TYR A 671 -22.61 14.25 -32.19
C TYR A 671 -22.38 14.67 -30.75
N LEU A 672 -21.27 15.33 -30.50
CA LEU A 672 -20.81 15.76 -29.19
C LEU A 672 -20.74 17.28 -29.15
N LYS A 673 -21.25 17.88 -28.08
CA LYS A 673 -21.04 19.29 -27.78
C LYS A 673 -20.05 19.45 -26.64
N LEU A 674 -18.96 20.18 -26.87
CA LEU A 674 -18.00 20.51 -25.83
C LEU A 674 -18.68 21.32 -24.73
N LEU A 675 -18.58 20.85 -23.50
CA LEU A 675 -19.15 21.51 -22.34
C LEU A 675 -18.09 22.43 -21.70
N LYS A 676 -18.55 23.60 -21.26
CA LYS A 676 -17.83 24.31 -20.21
C LYS A 676 -17.89 23.44 -18.96
N PRO A 677 -16.76 23.15 -18.30
CA PRO A 677 -16.81 22.51 -17.01
C PRO A 677 -17.59 23.40 -16.03
N SER A 678 -18.77 22.97 -15.63
CA SER A 678 -19.45 23.55 -14.47
C SER A 678 -18.57 23.25 -13.26
N VAL A 679 -18.05 24.30 -12.59
CA VAL A 679 -17.15 24.30 -11.40
C VAL A 679 -15.68 24.71 -11.64
N TYR A 680 -15.25 25.21 -12.82
CA TYR A 680 -13.84 25.67 -12.98
C TYR A 680 -13.60 27.09 -13.53
N GLU A 681 -14.64 27.83 -13.90
CA GLU A 681 -14.55 29.29 -14.09
C GLU A 681 -15.07 29.97 -12.82
N TYR A 682 -14.23 30.03 -11.78
CA TYR A 682 -14.34 31.13 -10.83
C TYR A 682 -14.01 32.39 -11.64
N LYS A 683 -15.07 33.06 -12.12
CA LYS A 683 -14.99 34.45 -12.56
C LYS A 683 -14.19 35.20 -11.50
N MET A 684 -13.17 35.94 -11.93
CA MET A 684 -12.61 37.02 -11.14
C MET A 684 -13.73 38.03 -10.84
N SER A 685 -14.45 37.81 -9.75
CA SER A 685 -15.32 38.76 -9.06
C SER A 685 -15.62 38.12 -7.71
N GLY A 686 -15.07 38.68 -6.63
CA GLY A 686 -14.93 38.02 -5.34
C GLY A 686 -16.23 37.55 -4.68
N SER A 687 -16.16 36.37 -4.07
CA SER A 687 -16.96 35.99 -2.90
C SER A 687 -16.30 34.80 -2.18
N GLU A 688 -15.82 35.04 -0.96
CA GLU A 688 -15.17 34.08 -0.06
C GLU A 688 -15.94 32.75 0.06
N SER A 689 -15.20 31.63 0.19
CA SER A 689 -15.74 30.29 0.40
C SER A 689 -16.54 30.21 1.70
N GLU A 690 -17.82 29.86 1.60
CA GLU A 690 -18.77 29.93 2.72
C GLU A 690 -18.57 28.77 3.71
N VAL A 691 -18.22 29.11 4.95
CA VAL A 691 -18.14 28.23 6.12
C VAL A 691 -19.56 27.75 6.50
N LYS A 692 -19.80 26.42 6.57
CA LYS A 692 -21.13 25.88 6.91
C LYS A 692 -21.17 25.33 8.34
N PRO A 693 -22.05 25.81 9.25
CA PRO A 693 -22.12 25.29 10.62
C PRO A 693 -22.59 23.82 10.67
N ILE A 694 -22.24 23.11 11.74
CA ILE A 694 -22.68 21.72 11.93
C ILE A 694 -24.22 21.60 12.04
N SER A 695 -24.76 20.49 11.52
CA SER A 695 -26.20 20.24 11.49
C SER A 695 -26.76 20.02 12.90
N ILE A 696 -28.09 20.13 13.04
CA ILE A 696 -28.78 19.93 14.33
C ILE A 696 -28.57 18.53 14.91
N TRP A 697 -28.44 17.50 14.05
CA TRP A 697 -28.20 16.11 14.48
C TRP A 697 -26.80 15.92 15.08
N TRP A 698 -25.80 16.59 14.53
CA TRP A 698 -24.45 16.58 15.10
C TRP A 698 -24.38 17.34 16.41
N ARG A 699 -25.11 18.45 16.54
CA ARG A 699 -25.24 19.16 17.82
C ARG A 699 -25.94 18.31 18.88
N PHE A 700 -27.04 17.65 18.51
CA PHE A 700 -27.72 16.69 19.37
C PHE A 700 -26.77 15.61 19.89
N TYR A 701 -25.99 15.01 19.00
CA TYR A 701 -25.00 13.99 19.37
C TYR A 701 -23.96 14.52 20.36
N VAL A 702 -23.42 15.73 20.11
CA VAL A 702 -22.45 16.36 21.03
C VAL A 702 -23.07 16.59 22.40
N TYR A 703 -24.27 17.15 22.49
CA TYR A 703 -24.96 17.35 23.78
C TYR A 703 -25.30 16.04 24.48
N ALA A 704 -25.76 15.03 23.75
CA ALA A 704 -26.10 13.71 24.30
C ALA A 704 -24.87 13.06 24.94
N VAL A 705 -23.75 12.97 24.21
CA VAL A 705 -22.51 12.34 24.70
C VAL A 705 -21.94 13.10 25.89
N HIS A 706 -21.89 14.44 25.83
CA HIS A 706 -21.35 15.21 26.94
C HIS A 706 -22.24 15.11 28.18
N GLY A 707 -23.56 15.16 28.02
CA GLY A 707 -24.48 14.94 29.14
C GLY A 707 -24.31 13.55 29.77
N TYR A 708 -24.21 12.50 28.94
CA TYR A 708 -24.02 11.13 29.42
C TYR A 708 -22.70 10.95 30.19
N VAL A 709 -21.61 11.53 29.68
CA VAL A 709 -20.32 11.53 30.37
C VAL A 709 -20.40 12.32 31.68
N THR A 710 -21.05 13.49 31.70
CA THR A 710 -21.23 14.27 32.92
C THR A 710 -21.99 13.48 33.99
N GLU A 711 -23.04 12.75 33.63
CA GLU A 711 -23.81 11.91 34.55
C GLU A 711 -22.96 10.78 35.15
N ILE A 712 -22.21 10.06 34.32
CA ILE A 712 -21.32 8.97 34.76
C ILE A 712 -20.25 9.53 35.71
N MET A 713 -19.63 10.65 35.33
CA MET A 713 -18.59 11.26 36.16
C MET A 713 -19.16 11.80 37.47
N PHE A 714 -20.38 12.34 37.47
CA PHE A 714 -21.05 12.82 38.66
C PHE A 714 -21.38 11.67 39.63
N THR A 715 -21.97 10.58 39.13
CA THR A 715 -22.29 9.41 39.96
C THR A 715 -21.03 8.72 40.50
N ALA A 716 -19.98 8.64 39.68
CA ALA A 716 -18.67 8.15 40.11
C ALA A 716 -18.05 9.01 41.23
N LEU A 717 -18.15 10.34 41.10
CA LEU A 717 -17.65 11.28 42.12
C LEU A 717 -18.48 11.20 43.40
N TRP A 718 -19.81 11.09 43.28
CA TRP A 718 -20.71 10.96 44.42
C TRP A 718 -20.40 9.70 45.23
N GLU A 719 -20.23 8.57 44.54
CA GLU A 719 -19.83 7.29 45.14
C GLU A 719 -18.47 7.39 45.84
N PHE A 720 -17.50 8.10 45.25
CA PHE A 720 -16.23 8.35 45.90
C PHE A 720 -16.36 9.23 47.14
N VAL A 721 -17.16 10.31 47.10
CA VAL A 721 -17.31 11.22 48.24
C VAL A 721 -18.02 10.55 49.42
N VAL A 722 -19.04 9.73 49.15
CA VAL A 722 -19.83 9.07 50.20
C VAL A 722 -19.12 7.83 50.75
N ASN A 723 -18.55 6.99 49.87
CA ASN A 723 -18.03 5.67 50.25
C ASN A 723 -16.49 5.57 50.21
N LEU A 724 -15.77 6.64 49.83
CA LEU A 724 -14.31 6.65 49.62
C LEU A 724 -13.84 5.53 48.68
N ASN A 725 -14.69 5.19 47.72
CA ASN A 725 -14.45 4.11 46.78
C ASN A 725 -13.55 4.57 45.63
N TRP A 726 -12.26 4.28 45.74
CA TRP A 726 -11.23 4.63 44.74
C TRP A 726 -11.40 3.97 43.36
N LYS A 727 -12.38 3.07 43.19
CA LYS A 727 -12.70 2.52 41.88
C LYS A 727 -13.55 3.47 41.02
N PHE A 728 -14.11 4.54 41.60
CA PHE A 728 -14.97 5.52 40.92
C PHE A 728 -16.04 4.88 40.01
N PRO A 729 -16.86 3.92 40.50
CA PRO A 729 -17.86 3.31 39.65
C PRO A 729 -18.99 4.33 39.40
N GLY A 730 -19.12 4.77 38.15
CA GLY A 730 -20.20 5.64 37.69
C GLY A 730 -21.26 4.84 36.96
N ASN A 731 -22.53 5.01 37.33
CA ASN A 731 -23.65 4.29 36.76
C ASN A 731 -24.69 5.27 36.25
N THR A 732 -25.27 4.99 35.08
CA THR A 732 -26.36 5.78 34.54
C THR A 732 -27.23 4.92 33.61
N SER A 733 -28.38 5.46 33.20
CA SER A 733 -29.26 4.85 32.22
C SER A 733 -28.98 5.33 30.81
N VAL A 734 -29.16 4.46 29.82
CA VAL A 734 -29.04 4.83 28.39
C VAL A 734 -30.04 5.91 27.98
N TRP A 735 -31.19 6.00 28.66
CA TRP A 735 -32.21 7.03 28.41
C TRP A 735 -31.69 8.46 28.60
N VAL A 736 -30.66 8.63 29.43
CA VAL A 736 -30.02 9.93 29.70
C VAL A 736 -29.44 10.55 28.43
N LEU A 737 -28.95 9.76 27.47
CA LEU A 737 -28.47 10.26 26.16
C LEU A 737 -29.56 11.06 25.43
N LEU A 738 -30.78 10.52 25.39
CA LEU A 738 -31.90 11.16 24.70
C LEU A 738 -32.39 12.39 25.49
N ILE A 739 -32.53 12.25 26.81
CA ILE A 739 -33.01 13.32 27.69
C ILE A 739 -32.09 14.54 27.61
N TYR A 740 -30.78 14.35 27.81
CA TYR A 740 -29.82 15.44 27.81
C TYR A 740 -29.52 15.98 26.42
N GLY A 741 -29.50 15.12 25.38
CA GLY A 741 -29.35 15.57 24.00
C GLY A 741 -30.48 16.51 23.57
N LEU A 742 -31.74 16.17 23.90
CA LEU A 742 -32.89 17.01 23.59
C LEU A 742 -32.94 18.27 24.44
N SER A 743 -32.66 18.16 25.75
CA SER A 743 -32.59 19.32 26.65
C SER A 743 -31.53 20.32 26.19
N GLY A 744 -30.34 19.84 25.81
CA GLY A 744 -29.25 20.67 25.32
C GLY A 744 -29.63 21.47 24.06
N LEU A 745 -30.39 20.89 23.14
CA LEU A 745 -30.91 21.63 21.97
C LEU A 745 -31.93 22.72 22.35
N VAL A 746 -32.76 22.49 23.38
CA VAL A 746 -33.70 23.51 23.86
C VAL A 746 -32.97 24.64 24.57
N VAL A 747 -32.00 24.31 25.44
CA VAL A 747 -31.12 25.28 26.09
C VAL A 747 -30.33 26.08 25.05
N GLU A 748 -29.88 25.47 23.95
CA GLU A 748 -29.25 26.18 22.83
C GLU A 748 -30.18 27.21 22.19
N ARG A 749 -31.47 26.87 21.98
CA ARG A 749 -32.45 27.84 21.48
C ARG A 749 -32.69 28.96 22.47
N MET A 750 -32.81 28.65 23.76
CA MET A 750 -32.94 29.65 24.82
C MET A 750 -31.72 30.56 24.88
N TYR A 751 -30.51 30.03 24.70
CA TYR A 751 -29.27 30.80 24.62
C TYR A 751 -29.32 31.84 23.51
N PHE A 752 -29.71 31.46 22.30
CA PHE A 752 -29.84 32.41 21.20
C PHE A 752 -30.88 33.52 21.46
N GLN A 753 -31.93 33.23 22.25
CA GLN A 753 -32.96 34.20 22.59
C GLN A 753 -32.60 35.11 23.77
N LEU A 754 -31.83 34.60 24.74
CA LEU A 754 -31.58 35.25 26.04
C LEU A 754 -30.20 35.89 26.15
N ARG A 755 -29.18 35.43 25.39
CA ARG A 755 -27.78 35.84 25.58
C ARG A 755 -27.55 37.35 25.53
N ASP A 756 -28.32 38.05 24.69
CA ASP A 756 -28.18 39.48 24.41
C ASP A 756 -29.14 40.34 25.25
N ARG A 757 -30.07 39.74 26.01
CA ARG A 757 -31.16 40.43 26.73
C ARG A 757 -31.16 40.21 28.25
N VAL A 758 -30.60 39.09 28.70
CA VAL A 758 -30.66 38.67 30.11
C VAL A 758 -29.23 38.54 30.66
N PRO A 759 -28.92 39.09 31.85
CA PRO A 759 -27.62 38.91 32.49
C PRO A 759 -27.25 37.44 32.64
N PHE A 760 -25.94 37.13 32.58
CA PHE A 760 -25.43 35.75 32.61
C PHE A 760 -26.01 34.92 33.77
N VAL A 761 -25.94 35.43 35.01
CA VAL A 761 -26.46 34.72 36.19
C VAL A 761 -27.96 34.44 36.09
N ALA A 762 -28.76 35.42 35.67
CA ALA A 762 -30.20 35.25 35.49
C ALA A 762 -30.52 34.24 34.38
N ARG A 763 -29.72 34.18 33.32
CA ARG A 763 -29.85 33.19 32.25
C ARG A 763 -29.53 31.77 32.73
N ILE A 764 -28.47 31.59 33.52
CA ILE A 764 -28.17 30.30 34.15
C ILE A 764 -29.29 29.88 35.09
N LEU A 765 -29.88 30.80 35.87
CA LEU A 765 -31.06 30.48 36.70
C LEU A 765 -32.24 29.98 35.86
N ILE A 766 -32.49 30.62 34.70
CA ILE A 766 -33.53 30.17 33.76
C ILE A 766 -33.22 28.76 33.24
N TYR A 767 -31.96 28.46 32.90
CA TYR A 767 -31.58 27.10 32.48
C TYR A 767 -31.73 26.08 33.59
N THR A 768 -31.36 26.42 34.82
CA THR A 768 -31.56 25.53 35.98
C THR A 768 -33.04 25.24 36.18
N LEU A 769 -33.91 26.25 36.11
CA LEU A 769 -35.37 26.04 36.18
C LEU A 769 -35.87 25.13 35.04
N TRP A 770 -35.34 25.32 33.83
CA TRP A 770 -35.63 24.44 32.70
C TRP A 770 -35.14 23.00 32.95
N THR A 771 -33.94 22.82 33.47
CA THR A 771 -33.39 21.50 33.81
C THR A 771 -34.30 20.77 34.78
N TYR A 772 -34.75 21.43 35.86
CA TYR A 772 -35.69 20.83 36.82
C TYR A 772 -37.03 20.46 36.18
N LEU A 773 -37.59 21.34 35.33
CA LEU A 773 -38.83 21.05 34.63
C LEU A 773 -38.67 19.85 33.67
N TRP A 774 -37.57 19.81 32.92
CA TRP A 774 -37.27 18.76 31.97
C TRP A 774 -36.99 17.41 32.63
N GLU A 775 -36.20 17.41 33.70
CA GLU A 775 -35.90 16.23 34.50
C GLU A 775 -37.15 15.69 35.18
N PHE A 776 -37.97 16.56 35.79
CA PHE A 776 -39.23 16.16 36.39
C PHE A 776 -40.19 15.54 35.36
N SER A 777 -40.40 16.22 34.23
CA SER A 777 -41.33 15.73 33.18
C SER A 777 -40.86 14.41 32.55
N THR A 778 -39.59 14.30 32.18
CA THR A 778 -39.04 13.07 31.57
C THR A 778 -38.97 11.92 32.58
N GLY A 779 -38.56 12.21 33.81
CA GLY A 779 -38.54 11.26 34.92
C GLY A 779 -39.94 10.78 35.29
N PHE A 780 -40.93 11.66 35.33
CA PHE A 780 -42.33 11.30 35.62
C PHE A 780 -42.91 10.33 34.57
N VAL A 781 -42.62 10.56 33.29
CA VAL A 781 -43.00 9.65 32.20
C VAL A 781 -42.28 8.32 32.33
N LEU A 782 -40.96 8.33 32.52
CA LEU A 782 -40.16 7.09 32.62
C LEU A 782 -40.50 6.27 33.87
N LYS A 783 -40.92 6.93 34.95
CA LYS A 783 -41.35 6.28 36.20
C LYS A 783 -42.58 5.38 35.98
N GLN A 784 -43.47 5.72 35.03
CA GLN A 784 -44.60 4.86 34.66
C GLN A 784 -44.16 3.50 34.07
N PHE A 785 -42.95 3.44 33.51
CA PHE A 785 -42.39 2.24 32.89
C PHE A 785 -41.28 1.58 33.73
N GLY A 786 -41.06 2.05 34.96
CA GLY A 786 -39.95 1.56 35.79
C GLY A 786 -38.55 1.89 35.22
N ALA A 787 -38.45 2.89 34.35
CA ALA A 787 -37.23 3.25 33.62
C ALA A 787 -36.62 4.60 34.05
N CYS A 788 -37.14 5.20 35.13
CA CYS A 788 -36.64 6.48 35.65
C CYS A 788 -35.19 6.31 36.13
N PRO A 789 -34.23 7.09 35.60
CA PRO A 789 -32.81 6.94 35.94
C PRO A 789 -32.45 7.51 37.31
N TRP A 790 -33.32 8.33 37.90
CA TRP A 790 -33.08 9.03 39.15
C TRP A 790 -34.03 8.54 40.25
N ASP A 791 -33.51 8.45 41.47
CA ASP A 791 -34.28 8.28 42.70
C ASP A 791 -33.67 9.16 43.80
N TYR A 792 -34.32 10.30 44.05
CA TYR A 792 -33.89 11.28 45.04
C TYR A 792 -34.65 11.20 46.36
N THR A 793 -35.45 10.15 46.58
CA THR A 793 -36.19 9.92 47.84
C THR A 793 -35.31 10.05 49.11
N PRO A 794 -34.01 9.72 49.10
CA PRO A 794 -33.15 9.89 50.29
C PRO A 794 -32.79 11.34 50.64
N PHE A 795 -32.98 12.32 49.75
CA PHE A 795 -32.56 13.72 49.95
C PHE A 795 -33.67 14.59 50.53
N HIS A 796 -33.32 15.61 51.31
CA HIS A 796 -34.30 16.55 51.85
C HIS A 796 -34.79 17.51 50.75
N GLY A 797 -36.10 17.75 50.71
CA GLY A 797 -36.69 18.59 49.65
C GLY A 797 -36.74 17.89 48.29
N ASP A 798 -36.82 16.56 48.28
CA ASP A 798 -37.21 15.79 47.10
C ASP A 798 -38.67 16.08 46.72
N PHE A 799 -38.96 15.99 45.43
CA PHE A 799 -40.31 16.04 44.91
C PHE A 799 -40.60 14.78 44.09
N MET A 800 -41.48 13.93 44.63
CA MET A 800 -41.84 12.62 44.09
C MET A 800 -40.64 11.67 43.87
N GLY A 801 -39.51 11.90 44.54
CA GLY A 801 -38.24 11.22 44.31
C GLY A 801 -37.64 11.43 42.91
N ILE A 802 -38.15 12.36 42.10
CA ILE A 802 -37.68 12.57 40.71
C ILE A 802 -36.73 13.76 40.60
N VAL A 803 -36.91 14.80 41.41
CA VAL A 803 -35.99 15.94 41.51
C VAL A 803 -35.77 16.29 42.98
N THR A 804 -34.61 16.87 43.33
CA THR A 804 -34.33 17.36 44.69
C THR A 804 -33.78 18.78 44.68
N LEU A 805 -34.22 19.64 45.61
CA LEU A 805 -33.70 21.01 45.74
C LEU A 805 -32.23 21.05 46.17
N GLU A 806 -31.71 20.01 46.81
CA GLU A 806 -30.29 19.93 47.20
C GLU A 806 -29.35 19.97 45.99
N TYR A 807 -29.82 19.51 44.83
CA TYR A 807 -29.01 19.48 43.61
C TYR A 807 -29.07 20.79 42.82
N ALA A 808 -29.80 21.80 43.29
CA ALA A 808 -29.95 23.06 42.58
C ALA A 808 -28.62 23.79 42.37
N PRO A 809 -27.70 23.85 43.36
CA PRO A 809 -26.36 24.41 43.15
C PRO A 809 -25.54 23.62 42.13
N LEU A 810 -25.66 22.28 42.12
CA LEU A 810 -24.94 21.41 41.20
C LEU A 810 -25.43 21.60 39.76
N TRP A 811 -26.74 21.64 39.56
CA TRP A 811 -27.35 21.96 38.27
C TRP A 811 -27.02 23.38 37.81
N PHE A 812 -26.94 24.34 38.72
CA PHE A 812 -26.50 25.69 38.42
C PHE A 812 -25.05 25.71 37.89
N ILE A 813 -24.12 25.00 38.54
CA ILE A 813 -22.74 24.85 38.07
C ILE A 813 -22.68 24.09 36.74
N GLY A 814 -23.45 23.00 36.59
CA GLY A 814 -23.55 22.24 35.35
C GLY A 814 -23.99 23.11 34.17
N ASN A 815 -24.97 23.98 34.37
CA ASN A 815 -25.43 24.93 33.36
C ASN A 815 -24.38 26.02 33.03
N ILE A 816 -23.56 26.45 33.99
CA ILE A 816 -22.41 27.33 33.74
C ILE A 816 -21.42 26.64 32.78
N LEU A 817 -21.04 25.39 33.07
CA LEU A 817 -20.12 24.61 32.23
C LEU A 817 -20.73 24.31 30.86
N GLY A 818 -22.02 23.98 30.84
CA GLY A 818 -22.79 23.74 29.62
C GLY A 818 -22.76 24.95 28.68
N GLU A 819 -22.98 26.16 29.18
CA GLU A 819 -22.92 27.37 28.35
C GLU A 819 -21.48 27.77 27.98
N LEU A 820 -20.57 27.84 28.95
CA LEU A 820 -19.24 28.41 28.75
C LEU A 820 -18.29 27.49 27.99
N ILE A 821 -18.52 26.17 28.05
CA ILE A 821 -17.67 25.17 27.43
C ILE A 821 -18.44 24.49 26.30
N ILE A 822 -19.43 23.67 26.65
CA ILE A 822 -20.02 22.72 25.70
C ILE A 822 -20.68 23.47 24.54
N MET A 823 -21.61 24.38 24.82
CA MET A 823 -22.33 25.14 23.79
C MET A 823 -21.40 26.11 23.06
N LYS A 824 -20.51 26.81 23.78
CA LYS A 824 -19.53 27.73 23.18
C LYS A 824 -18.66 27.06 22.11
N TYR A 825 -18.17 25.85 22.38
CA TYR A 825 -17.34 25.13 21.41
C TYR A 825 -18.19 24.45 20.34
N THR A 826 -19.34 23.87 20.69
CA THR A 826 -20.26 23.22 19.74
C THR A 826 -20.72 24.20 18.65
N LEU A 827 -21.06 25.44 19.02
CA LEU A 827 -21.50 26.47 18.09
C LEU A 827 -20.37 27.04 17.20
N ARG A 828 -19.11 26.72 17.50
CA ARG A 828 -17.94 27.09 16.67
C ARG A 828 -17.55 25.99 15.69
N LEU A 829 -18.18 24.81 15.76
CA LEU A 829 -17.93 23.73 14.83
C LEU A 829 -18.60 24.02 13.48
N TYR A 830 -17.82 23.89 12.41
CA TYR A 830 -18.28 24.06 11.04
C TYR A 830 -17.65 23.00 10.12
N TRP A 831 -18.35 22.72 9.03
CA TRP A 831 -17.87 21.99 7.88
C TRP A 831 -17.22 22.99 6.92
N GLY A 832 -15.92 22.88 6.72
CA GLY A 832 -15.16 23.76 5.85
C GLY A 832 -13.65 23.51 5.96
N PRO A 833 -12.84 24.09 5.06
CA PRO A 833 -11.38 24.01 5.15
C PRO A 833 -10.87 24.67 6.43
N GLU A 834 -9.76 24.15 6.96
CA GLU A 834 -9.10 24.66 8.15
C GLU A 834 -8.59 26.09 7.88
N THR A 835 -9.31 27.10 8.36
CA THR A 835 -8.85 28.49 8.21
C THR A 835 -7.63 28.71 9.10
N SER A 836 -6.46 28.92 8.49
CA SER A 836 -5.19 29.22 9.15
C SER A 836 -5.12 30.61 9.81
N LEU A 837 -6.25 31.28 9.99
CA LEU A 837 -6.31 32.59 10.64
C LEU A 837 -6.49 32.39 12.15
N GLN A 838 -5.44 32.72 12.91
CA GLN A 838 -5.59 33.01 14.34
C GLN A 838 -6.72 34.03 14.53
N PRO A 839 -7.54 33.90 15.58
CA PRO A 839 -8.67 34.80 15.78
C PRO A 839 -8.15 36.17 16.19
N VAL A 840 -8.00 37.07 15.21
CA VAL A 840 -7.97 38.51 15.49
C VAL A 840 -9.35 38.85 16.04
N ASN A 841 -9.35 39.37 17.27
CA ASN A 841 -10.49 39.89 18.00
C ASN A 841 -11.46 40.66 17.08
N SER A 842 -12.51 40.01 16.60
CA SER A 842 -13.64 40.67 15.94
C SER A 842 -14.90 40.41 16.76
N ARG A 843 -15.17 41.36 17.66
CA ARG A 843 -16.51 41.59 18.19
C ARG A 843 -17.44 41.90 17.00
N HIS A 844 -18.62 41.27 16.97
CA HIS A 844 -19.80 41.63 16.17
C HIS A 844 -19.72 41.35 14.66
N SER A 845 -20.36 40.28 14.18
CA SER A 845 -21.78 40.32 13.76
C SER A 845 -22.17 38.98 13.12
N ILE A 846 -23.03 38.22 13.79
CA ILE A 846 -23.80 37.15 13.13
C ILE A 846 -25.07 37.85 12.65
N ARG A 847 -25.04 38.38 11.41
CA ARG A 847 -26.26 38.83 10.75
C ARG A 847 -27.02 37.61 10.24
N LYS A 848 -28.17 37.40 10.88
CA LYS A 848 -29.47 37.00 10.30
C LYS A 848 -29.38 36.41 8.89
N ASN A 849 -29.57 35.10 8.79
CA ASN A 849 -30.48 34.45 7.84
C ASN A 849 -30.55 32.95 8.22
N GLN A 850 -31.48 32.65 9.14
CA GLN A 850 -32.23 31.40 9.15
C GLN A 850 -33.60 31.71 8.58
#